data_AF-A0A8T3UE62-F1
#
_entry.id   AF-A0A8T3UE62-F1
#
_cell.length_a   1.000
_cell.length_b   1.000
_cell.length_c   1.000
_cell.angle_alpha   90.00
_cell.angle_beta   90.00
_cell.angle_gamma   90.00
#
_symmetry.space_group_name_H-M   'P 1'
#
loop_
_entity.id
_entity.type
_entity.pdbx_description
1 polymer ?
#
loop_
_entity_poly.entity_id
_entity_poly.type
_entity_poly.pdbx_seq_one_letter_code
_entity_poly.pdbx_strand_id
1 'polypeptide(L)'
;MSSIEKTFTNDEIYQKIVNLYGADFVEKYYSVFDKVYDLIDIPDYNINDVQKDKLFRDAIKEYIAVNKYTAFKNWNDVKLMFDFITVEDLPEMKMVQESNISINEIIEKYGIDGLISSGIDIDCLFRGKKILELAELSKIKGIEIEDLKKFVYLNDRKILDVCTVDNLLSYGIKNFIELTQLHNLYLINDMVKVIPFDLIRMGANTELKREFIKKYGMDNIIRLDEETGGIFSHQYDENNIYLNIIVMIDKIKNANNKEEYSYEEFRDRMYNVLLNVRNEDIQKRFANKVNYDFIGGKFRKDYNRIFINGVSEEIRDAFYTGKINAGMIKDNPELIDILKIKDLFLAWDKTPNFVEKKTENIYLSNNDNYIVLLKNLIDSLGEEEFLNLCAEYGDYLETLEITGINVSSKDEIINVIDDEIYNNIVKKGMTYSDDLPLHFKEKHIELFFHDNVDEELKNKFYMGALSFNDIKNNPEFADIVINKDFFVGFKKIIKEMSDNECDLFWTELSIEEIVSLVKRYGDSLKDVKDNVISEYLISRDVKIIEAEIEKNILSRASKYDEDVPECFKSKYPEMFLGDDAPDDLKRIFYDGDDEFNFNVIREHPEWIIYLEGVNLSRAFSENYQLFFEKLSNEKLINLELKNPGVISEMVEDRYQKNLIEWYKATGGRFLPNLAVMKMFPVEEIDKFLRNSKKWSKLVRDSKIKSYKQMEALLKGAYAIGVFDGKDAGFTKLIRLFNDVPQKISRENFELIYDYIKMADESGIDFLNEVYNLNDDGNYSINFDLQKDREKVSKMRKIMNDMNFPGLINLTLMEKMFDRFKMNYNKQFANFLIKNLDKIIVNDEYVQNLPFIQNQFERIIDANIGRVKEITLDTAVYYVKNVEYDNIDIGNDGVAEEARSFGYGQKEFEQIQKIYNEGEISDYSSIPRIVGEENGMKYEMLRCDDPLGLTIGERTDCCQRINDNGVTAMEHSMVSPDGRVFYIRDEFDRIIAQSWVWRNQNVICFDDIEISDKVYDVYVAENSGAAKADLANKVLMVYKKAAKDLMDVDKIEYNSMLAKKMITQEQYDSLLLKKVTVGLGFKEISEAIIADGSLYIDEDPVKVIHPDRFMELYTDANVQYIINEEGYDKNSIYDRTQNLYIYEDDIPIYDISNLSMDVLFKLQRMKNNDRLIDTDCEEFNDLSNSERMRMNVAS
;
A
#
# COMPACT_ATOMS: atom_id res chain seq x y z
N MET A 1 0.06 -25.74 35.69
CA MET A 1 -0.73 -25.58 36.94
C MET A 1 0.08 -24.79 37.96
N SER A 2 -0.32 -23.55 38.26
CA SER A 2 -0.25 -23.02 39.63
C SER A 2 -1.15 -21.78 39.80
N SER A 3 -2.14 -21.95 40.68
CA SER A 3 -2.80 -20.94 41.53
C SER A 3 -3.81 -19.96 40.96
N ILE A 4 -4.85 -20.42 40.24
CA ILE A 4 -6.21 -19.85 40.39
C ILE A 4 -7.23 -20.99 40.29
N GLU A 5 -7.29 -21.85 41.32
CA GLU A 5 -8.50 -22.62 41.59
C GLU A 5 -8.90 -22.36 43.05
N LYS A 6 -10.16 -21.95 43.23
CA LYS A 6 -10.86 -21.56 44.47
C LYS A 6 -10.55 -20.11 44.87
N THR A 7 -11.37 -19.15 44.46
CA THR A 7 -12.81 -18.97 44.77
C THR A 7 -13.38 -18.10 43.64
N PHE A 8 -14.59 -18.31 43.12
CA PHE A 8 -15.75 -17.40 43.26
C PHE A 8 -16.87 -17.97 42.38
N THR A 9 -17.95 -18.46 43.00
CA THR A 9 -19.33 -17.94 42.92
C THR A 9 -20.06 -18.29 41.63
N ASN A 10 -21.30 -18.79 41.76
CA ASN A 10 -22.27 -18.99 40.67
C ASN A 10 -22.74 -17.63 40.11
N ASP A 11 -21.82 -16.69 39.88
CA ASP A 11 -22.12 -15.33 39.47
C ASP A 11 -22.26 -15.26 37.95
N GLU A 12 -23.51 -15.13 37.51
CA GLU A 12 -23.89 -15.08 36.11
C GLU A 12 -23.33 -13.82 35.41
N ILE A 13 -23.06 -12.75 36.17
CA ILE A 13 -22.48 -11.50 35.65
C ILE A 13 -20.99 -11.70 35.39
N TYR A 14 -20.25 -12.28 36.33
CA TYR A 14 -18.82 -12.56 36.16
C TYR A 14 -18.54 -13.39 34.90
N GLN A 15 -19.31 -14.45 34.67
CA GLN A 15 -19.16 -15.33 33.49
C GLN A 15 -19.51 -14.62 32.17
N LYS A 16 -20.52 -13.73 32.18
CA LYS A 16 -20.85 -12.92 30.99
C LYS A 16 -19.73 -11.95 30.64
N ILE A 17 -19.09 -11.32 31.63
CA ILE A 17 -17.99 -10.39 31.41
C ILE A 17 -16.72 -11.13 30.95
N VAL A 18 -16.41 -12.31 31.51
CA VAL A 18 -15.28 -13.15 31.03
C VAL A 18 -15.48 -13.56 29.57
N ASN A 19 -16.71 -13.88 29.16
CA ASN A 19 -17.02 -14.17 27.76
C ASN A 19 -16.94 -12.93 26.85
N LEU A 20 -17.17 -11.73 27.40
CA LEU A 20 -17.13 -10.47 26.66
C LEU A 20 -15.70 -9.98 26.37
N TYR A 21 -14.78 -10.11 27.35
CA TYR A 21 -13.39 -9.61 27.25
C TYR A 21 -12.35 -10.72 26.97
N GLY A 22 -12.68 -11.99 27.19
CA GLY A 22 -11.77 -13.12 27.00
C GLY A 22 -10.91 -13.42 28.24
N ALA A 23 -10.45 -14.68 28.35
CA ALA A 23 -9.72 -15.18 29.51
C ALA A 23 -8.37 -14.47 29.71
N ASP A 24 -7.65 -14.17 28.63
CA ASP A 24 -6.32 -13.53 28.68
C ASP A 24 -6.40 -12.10 29.22
N PHE A 25 -7.46 -11.36 28.87
CA PHE A 25 -7.72 -10.02 29.41
C PHE A 25 -7.99 -10.08 30.92
N VAL A 26 -8.83 -11.01 31.35
CA VAL A 26 -9.18 -11.21 32.76
C VAL A 26 -7.97 -11.65 33.58
N GLU A 27 -7.10 -12.51 33.02
CA GLU A 27 -5.88 -12.94 33.69
C GLU A 27 -4.87 -11.78 33.83
N LYS A 28 -4.66 -10.99 32.76
CA LYS A 28 -3.75 -9.84 32.78
C LYS A 28 -4.20 -8.76 33.75
N TYR A 29 -5.50 -8.48 33.82
CA TYR A 29 -6.07 -7.41 34.64
C TYR A 29 -6.75 -7.90 35.92
N TYR A 30 -6.52 -9.16 36.33
CA TYR A 30 -7.28 -9.86 37.37
C TYR A 30 -7.47 -9.04 38.65
N SER A 31 -6.40 -8.41 39.16
CA SER A 31 -6.46 -7.67 40.43
C SER A 31 -7.28 -6.39 40.38
N VAL A 32 -7.47 -5.81 39.19
CA VAL A 32 -8.38 -4.68 38.95
C VAL A 32 -9.77 -5.20 38.57
N PHE A 33 -9.83 -6.19 37.70
CA PHE A 33 -11.05 -6.86 37.25
C PHE A 33 -11.90 -7.37 38.42
N ASP A 34 -11.29 -8.09 39.36
CA ASP A 34 -11.92 -8.64 40.58
C ASP A 34 -12.56 -7.54 41.47
N LYS A 35 -12.14 -6.28 41.31
CA LYS A 35 -12.64 -5.15 42.08
C LYS A 35 -13.72 -4.34 41.38
N VAL A 36 -13.83 -4.47 40.05
CA VAL A 36 -14.68 -3.60 39.23
C VAL A 36 -15.72 -4.37 38.41
N TYR A 37 -15.64 -5.71 38.32
CA TYR A 37 -16.55 -6.49 37.46
C TYR A 37 -18.03 -6.32 37.86
N ASP A 38 -18.34 -6.18 39.15
CA ASP A 38 -19.70 -5.91 39.66
C ASP A 38 -20.24 -4.53 39.24
N LEU A 39 -19.39 -3.63 38.71
CA LEU A 39 -19.75 -2.28 38.26
C LEU A 39 -19.93 -2.20 36.73
N ILE A 40 -19.72 -3.30 36.01
CA ILE A 40 -19.84 -3.34 34.55
C ILE A 40 -21.27 -3.72 34.17
N ASP A 41 -22.01 -2.78 33.59
CA ASP A 41 -23.36 -3.03 33.08
C ASP A 41 -23.28 -3.45 31.60
N ILE A 42 -23.59 -4.72 31.31
CA ILE A 42 -23.46 -5.28 29.96
C ILE A 42 -24.74 -4.98 29.15
N PRO A 43 -24.66 -4.27 28.02
CA PRO A 43 -25.83 -4.01 27.19
C PRO A 43 -26.38 -5.28 26.53
N ASP A 44 -27.70 -5.35 26.33
CA ASP A 44 -28.38 -6.48 25.65
C ASP A 44 -28.15 -6.52 24.12
N TYR A 45 -27.11 -5.86 23.60
CA TYR A 45 -26.75 -5.82 22.18
C TYR A 45 -25.24 -6.00 21.98
N ASN A 46 -24.83 -6.41 20.77
CA ASN A 46 -23.40 -6.61 20.46
C ASN A 46 -22.64 -5.29 20.48
N ILE A 47 -21.55 -5.25 21.25
CA ILE A 47 -20.66 -4.09 21.38
C ILE A 47 -19.29 -4.37 20.77
N ASN A 48 -18.72 -3.35 20.11
CA ASN A 48 -17.37 -3.40 19.56
C ASN A 48 -16.30 -3.18 20.64
N ASP A 49 -15.02 -3.36 20.30
CA ASP A 49 -13.94 -3.31 21.29
C ASP A 49 -13.76 -1.91 21.90
N VAL A 50 -14.00 -0.84 21.14
CA VAL A 50 -13.99 0.54 21.66
C VAL A 50 -15.09 0.75 22.72
N GLN A 51 -16.26 0.16 22.52
CA GLN A 51 -17.36 0.19 23.48
C GLN A 51 -17.10 -0.69 24.71
N LYS A 52 -16.42 -1.82 24.55
CA LYS A 52 -15.96 -2.66 25.68
C LYS A 52 -14.95 -1.89 26.54
N ASP A 53 -13.92 -1.31 25.94
CA ASP A 53 -12.91 -0.55 26.69
C ASP A 53 -13.51 0.63 27.45
N LYS A 54 -14.53 1.27 26.86
CA LYS A 54 -15.28 2.34 27.53
C LYS A 54 -16.04 1.83 28.77
N LEU A 55 -16.72 0.69 28.69
CA LEU A 55 -17.42 0.09 29.83
C LEU A 55 -16.46 -0.26 30.97
N PHE A 56 -15.28 -0.82 30.65
CA PHE A 56 -14.26 -1.14 31.65
C PHE A 56 -13.66 0.13 32.28
N ARG A 57 -13.40 1.16 31.46
CA ARG A 57 -12.94 2.48 31.91
C ARG A 57 -13.94 3.12 32.88
N ASP A 58 -15.23 3.09 32.57
CA ASP A 58 -16.27 3.70 33.39
C ASP A 58 -16.43 2.97 34.74
N ALA A 59 -16.32 1.64 34.74
CA ALA A 59 -16.30 0.83 35.98
C ALA A 59 -15.09 1.16 36.88
N ILE A 60 -13.90 1.39 36.30
CA ILE A 60 -12.71 1.83 37.05
C ILE A 60 -12.91 3.22 37.65
N LYS A 61 -13.49 4.16 36.90
CA LYS A 61 -13.83 5.50 37.40
C LYS A 61 -14.77 5.44 38.59
N GLU A 62 -15.80 4.60 38.50
CA GLU A 62 -16.76 4.39 39.58
C GLU A 62 -16.09 3.74 40.81
N TYR A 63 -15.25 2.72 40.61
CA TYR A 63 -14.49 2.10 41.69
C TYR A 63 -13.62 3.11 42.45
N ILE A 64 -12.91 4.00 41.74
CA ILE A 64 -12.08 5.05 42.32
C ILE A 64 -12.95 6.06 43.07
N ALA A 65 -14.09 6.47 42.51
CA ALA A 65 -15.02 7.39 43.15
C ALA A 65 -15.57 6.83 44.49
N VAL A 66 -15.86 5.53 44.53
CA VAL A 66 -16.38 4.82 45.71
C VAL A 66 -15.28 4.58 46.75
N ASN A 67 -14.12 4.07 46.34
CA ASN A 67 -13.07 3.59 47.24
C ASN A 67 -12.02 4.65 47.61
N LYS A 68 -12.01 5.81 46.93
CA LYS A 68 -11.21 6.98 47.32
C LYS A 68 -9.72 6.61 47.44
N TYR A 69 -9.03 7.12 48.46
CA TYR A 69 -7.60 6.87 48.71
C TYR A 69 -7.24 5.37 48.85
N THR A 70 -8.20 4.50 49.19
CA THR A 70 -7.92 3.06 49.33
C THR A 70 -7.74 2.36 47.99
N ALA A 71 -8.29 2.91 46.90
CA ALA A 71 -8.04 2.44 45.53
C ALA A 71 -6.57 2.53 45.14
N PHE A 72 -5.84 3.52 45.68
CA PHE A 72 -4.44 3.80 45.34
C PHE A 72 -3.42 3.14 46.28
N LYS A 73 -3.89 2.28 47.20
CA LYS A 73 -3.02 1.68 48.23
C LYS A 73 -2.08 0.60 47.69
N ASN A 74 -2.47 -0.07 46.60
CA ASN A 74 -1.66 -1.08 45.93
C ASN A 74 -1.16 -0.56 44.58
N TRP A 75 0.14 -0.34 44.48
CA TRP A 75 0.76 0.28 43.30
C TRP A 75 0.65 -0.56 42.03
N ASN A 76 0.58 -1.89 42.14
CA ASN A 76 0.40 -2.75 40.96
C ASN A 76 -1.00 -2.58 40.35
N ASP A 77 -2.02 -2.40 41.19
CA ASP A 77 -3.39 -2.16 40.71
C ASP A 77 -3.51 -0.78 40.08
N VAL A 78 -2.82 0.22 40.65
CA VAL A 78 -2.79 1.59 40.11
C VAL A 78 -2.19 1.62 38.71
N LYS A 79 -1.07 0.92 38.48
CA LYS A 79 -0.46 0.81 37.15
C LYS A 79 -1.43 0.24 36.12
N LEU A 80 -2.12 -0.84 36.48
CA LEU A 80 -3.09 -1.50 35.60
C LEU A 80 -4.34 -0.63 35.32
N MET A 81 -4.78 0.20 36.27
CA MET A 81 -5.89 1.13 36.04
C MET A 81 -5.54 2.19 34.99
N PHE A 82 -4.30 2.70 34.98
CA PHE A 82 -3.85 3.72 34.03
C PHE A 82 -3.71 3.24 32.58
N ASP A 83 -3.82 1.93 32.32
CA ASP A 83 -3.98 1.42 30.95
C ASP A 83 -5.32 1.86 30.33
N PHE A 84 -6.32 2.18 31.16
CA PHE A 84 -7.68 2.51 30.71
C PHE A 84 -8.13 3.93 31.04
N ILE A 85 -7.60 4.58 32.08
CA ILE A 85 -7.96 5.95 32.48
C ILE A 85 -6.76 6.91 32.37
N THR A 86 -7.02 8.17 32.05
CA THR A 86 -5.98 9.23 32.04
C THR A 86 -5.96 10.03 33.34
N VAL A 87 -4.96 10.89 33.54
CA VAL A 87 -4.92 11.79 34.72
C VAL A 87 -6.09 12.78 34.71
N GLU A 88 -6.61 13.13 33.54
CA GLU A 88 -7.78 14.01 33.36
C GLU A 88 -9.09 13.32 33.77
N ASP A 89 -9.11 11.98 33.76
CA ASP A 89 -10.22 11.15 34.22
C ASP A 89 -10.29 11.06 35.76
N LEU A 90 -9.25 11.51 36.48
CA LEU A 90 -9.24 11.59 37.94
C LEU A 90 -9.98 12.86 38.39
N PRO A 91 -11.05 12.76 39.20
CA PRO A 91 -11.73 13.95 39.71
C PRO A 91 -10.72 14.76 40.52
N GLU A 92 -10.54 16.03 40.15
CA GLU A 92 -9.74 17.07 40.82
C GLU A 92 -9.19 16.64 42.18
N MET A 93 -7.85 16.57 42.34
CA MET A 93 -7.09 16.25 43.57
C MET A 93 -7.50 17.07 44.82
N LYS A 94 -8.75 16.93 45.29
CA LYS A 94 -9.23 17.28 46.62
C LYS A 94 -8.93 16.17 47.61
N MET A 95 -8.71 14.93 47.14
CA MET A 95 -8.46 13.77 48.00
C MET A 95 -7.10 13.81 48.71
N VAL A 96 -6.07 14.45 48.12
CA VAL A 96 -4.78 14.71 48.79
C VAL A 96 -4.91 15.79 49.88
N GLN A 97 -5.97 16.60 49.85
CA GLN A 97 -6.26 17.59 50.91
C GLN A 97 -7.07 17.00 52.08
N GLU A 98 -7.79 15.89 51.87
CA GLU A 98 -8.61 15.25 52.92
C GLU A 98 -7.90 14.08 53.62
N SER A 99 -6.88 13.48 53.00
CA SER A 99 -5.92 12.61 53.70
C SER A 99 -4.81 13.47 54.31
N ASN A 100 -4.69 13.46 55.62
CA ASN A 100 -3.78 14.28 56.45
C ASN A 100 -2.26 13.97 56.26
N ILE A 101 -1.79 13.75 55.03
CA ILE A 101 -0.39 13.46 54.68
C ILE A 101 0.22 14.76 54.16
N SER A 102 1.30 15.23 54.79
CA SER A 102 1.97 16.46 54.33
C SER A 102 2.92 16.18 53.15
N ILE A 103 3.07 17.12 52.20
CA ILE A 103 4.03 17.02 51.08
C ILE A 103 5.45 16.69 51.59
N ASN A 104 5.81 17.21 52.77
CA ASN A 104 7.08 16.92 53.42
C ASN A 104 7.23 15.43 53.79
N GLU A 105 6.15 14.75 54.21
CA GLU A 105 6.20 13.31 54.53
C GLU A 105 6.33 12.44 53.28
N ILE A 106 5.83 12.89 52.13
CA ILE A 106 5.98 12.19 50.85
C ILE A 106 7.44 12.34 50.36
N ILE A 107 7.98 13.55 50.41
CA ILE A 107 9.37 13.82 50.01
C ILE A 107 10.37 13.12 50.95
N GLU A 108 10.13 13.17 52.27
CA GLU A 108 11.00 12.57 53.28
C GLU A 108 10.96 11.03 53.26
N LYS A 109 9.86 10.42 52.80
CA LYS A 109 9.71 8.96 52.70
C LYS A 109 10.24 8.37 51.39
N TYR A 110 10.15 9.10 50.28
CA TYR A 110 10.42 8.54 48.94
C TYR A 110 11.58 9.22 48.20
N GLY A 111 12.00 10.43 48.59
CA GLY A 111 13.04 11.21 47.93
C GLY A 111 12.62 11.77 46.56
N ILE A 112 13.27 12.86 46.12
CA ILE A 112 13.00 13.50 44.82
C ILE A 112 13.25 12.52 43.66
N ASP A 113 14.35 11.75 43.71
CA ASP A 113 14.72 10.82 42.64
C ASP A 113 13.72 9.66 42.48
N GLY A 114 13.13 9.19 43.59
CA GLY A 114 12.10 8.15 43.55
C GLY A 114 10.79 8.63 42.93
N LEU A 115 10.44 9.91 43.13
CA LEU A 115 9.26 10.52 42.53
C LEU A 115 9.45 10.72 41.02
N ILE A 116 10.61 11.22 40.58
CA ILE A 116 10.94 11.38 39.15
C ILE A 116 10.88 10.02 38.43
N SER A 117 11.48 8.99 39.03
CA SER A 117 11.56 7.63 38.44
C SER A 117 10.20 6.94 38.31
N SER A 118 9.16 7.45 38.99
CA SER A 118 7.81 6.91 38.93
C SER A 118 6.96 7.46 37.76
N GLY A 119 7.50 8.42 36.99
CA GLY A 119 6.81 9.06 35.87
C GLY A 119 5.74 10.07 36.27
N ILE A 120 5.67 10.45 37.55
CA ILE A 120 4.75 11.47 38.06
C ILE A 120 5.31 12.86 37.72
N ASP A 121 4.50 13.71 37.08
CA ASP A 121 4.82 15.13 36.92
C ASP A 121 4.86 15.82 38.30
N ILE A 122 6.03 16.35 38.65
CA ILE A 122 6.27 16.97 39.94
C ILE A 122 5.43 18.25 40.12
N ASP A 123 5.06 18.95 39.04
CA ASP A 123 4.23 20.15 39.12
C ASP A 123 2.83 19.84 39.69
N CYS A 124 2.37 18.59 39.54
CA CYS A 124 1.13 18.11 40.15
C CYS A 124 1.20 18.06 41.68
N LEU A 125 2.37 17.81 42.28
CA LEU A 125 2.57 17.82 43.74
C LEU A 125 2.37 19.21 44.34
N PHE A 126 2.49 20.26 43.53
CA PHE A 126 2.39 21.66 43.94
C PHE A 126 1.09 22.37 43.47
N ARG A 127 0.04 21.59 43.18
CA ARG A 127 -1.29 22.09 42.77
C ARG A 127 -1.27 22.84 41.43
N GLY A 128 -0.37 22.54 40.50
CA GLY A 128 -0.24 23.29 39.25
C GLY A 128 0.10 24.77 39.46
N LYS A 129 0.55 25.16 40.66
CA LYS A 129 1.23 26.45 40.84
C LYS A 129 2.53 26.36 40.05
N LYS A 130 2.62 27.09 38.95
CA LYS A 130 3.86 27.25 38.19
C LYS A 130 4.94 27.69 39.18
N ILE A 131 5.93 26.84 39.39
CA ILE A 131 7.06 27.16 40.25
C ILE A 131 7.95 28.12 39.46
N LEU A 132 7.65 29.42 39.57
CA LEU A 132 8.37 30.47 38.86
C LEU A 132 9.53 31.02 39.70
N GLU A 133 9.56 30.75 41.01
CA GLU A 133 10.61 31.25 41.91
C GLU A 133 11.29 30.12 42.70
N LEU A 134 12.56 29.86 42.38
CA LEU A 134 13.44 28.88 43.05
C LEU A 134 13.61 29.15 44.57
N ALA A 135 13.33 30.37 45.04
CA ALA A 135 13.40 30.74 46.46
C ALA A 135 12.25 30.17 47.31
N GLU A 136 11.17 29.69 46.69
CA GLU A 136 10.09 28.99 47.40
C GLU A 136 10.40 27.49 47.56
N LEU A 137 11.06 26.88 46.57
CA LEU A 137 11.50 25.48 46.61
C LEU A 137 12.51 25.19 47.72
N SER A 138 13.47 26.10 47.93
CA SER A 138 14.51 25.95 48.97
C SER A 138 13.98 26.03 50.40
N LYS A 139 12.71 26.39 50.59
CA LYS A 139 12.03 26.45 51.90
C LYS A 139 11.29 25.15 52.24
N ILE A 140 11.18 24.21 51.30
CA ILE A 140 10.48 22.92 51.49
C ILE A 140 11.44 21.93 52.13
N LYS A 141 10.99 21.25 53.19
CA LYS A 141 11.83 20.37 54.01
C LYS A 141 12.11 19.07 53.24
N GLY A 142 13.37 18.77 52.95
CA GLY A 142 13.80 17.58 52.21
C GLY A 142 14.20 17.81 50.74
N ILE A 143 14.23 19.07 50.28
CA ILE A 143 14.81 19.45 48.97
C ILE A 143 16.19 20.06 49.21
N GLU A 144 17.25 19.42 48.69
CA GLU A 144 18.63 19.90 48.82
C GLU A 144 19.04 20.80 47.64
N ILE A 145 20.12 21.57 47.81
CA ILE A 145 20.65 22.47 46.75
C ILE A 145 21.00 21.70 45.46
N GLU A 146 21.42 20.45 45.58
CA GLU A 146 21.75 19.58 44.45
C GLU A 146 20.51 19.13 43.67
N ASP A 147 19.33 19.11 44.29
CA ASP A 147 18.06 18.79 43.63
C ASP A 147 17.54 19.98 42.80
N LEU A 148 17.87 21.22 43.19
CA LEU A 148 17.51 22.43 42.42
C LEU A 148 18.12 22.44 41.01
N LYS A 149 19.31 21.84 40.84
CA LYS A 149 19.93 21.67 39.51
C LYS A 149 19.08 20.77 38.60
N LYS A 150 18.51 19.69 39.15
CA LYS A 150 17.66 18.74 38.41
C LYS A 150 16.38 19.43 37.91
N PHE A 151 15.82 20.35 38.70
CA PHE A 151 14.68 21.16 38.29
C PHE A 151 14.97 22.10 37.11
N VAL A 152 16.16 22.71 37.07
CA VAL A 152 16.57 23.58 35.94
C VAL A 152 16.75 22.76 34.66
N TYR A 153 17.33 21.56 34.75
CA TYR A 153 17.51 20.65 33.59
C TYR A 153 16.21 19.99 33.09
N LEU A 154 15.20 19.83 33.95
CA LEU A 154 13.91 19.24 33.57
C LEU A 154 12.91 20.26 33.00
N ASN A 155 13.00 21.53 33.40
CA ASN A 155 12.09 22.61 32.99
C ASN A 155 12.74 23.61 31.99
N ASP A 156 13.73 23.14 31.24
CA ASP A 156 14.76 23.85 30.44
C ASP A 156 14.37 25.21 29.81
N ARG A 157 13.14 25.45 29.39
CA ARG A 157 12.76 26.72 28.71
C ARG A 157 12.24 27.83 29.64
N LYS A 158 11.46 27.51 30.67
CA LYS A 158 10.67 28.54 31.38
C LYS A 158 11.44 29.28 32.47
N ILE A 159 12.45 28.63 33.07
CA ILE A 159 13.23 29.21 34.17
C ILE A 159 14.36 30.10 33.63
N LEU A 160 14.95 29.76 32.48
CA LEU A 160 16.05 30.51 31.87
C LEU A 160 15.61 31.85 31.26
N ASP A 161 14.35 31.97 30.83
CA ASP A 161 13.83 33.22 30.26
C ASP A 161 13.61 34.34 31.31
N VAL A 162 13.57 34.00 32.60
CA VAL A 162 13.28 34.93 33.71
C VAL A 162 14.42 35.09 34.73
N CYS A 163 15.53 34.37 34.57
CA CYS A 163 16.68 34.43 35.50
C CYS A 163 17.80 35.35 35.01
N THR A 164 18.37 36.16 35.90
CA THR A 164 19.63 36.89 35.64
C THR A 164 20.85 35.98 35.87
N VAL A 165 21.99 36.34 35.29
CA VAL A 165 23.25 35.61 35.50
C VAL A 165 23.63 35.53 36.99
N ASP A 166 23.44 36.61 37.74
CA ASP A 166 23.70 36.65 39.19
C ASP A 166 22.84 35.66 39.97
N ASN A 167 21.57 35.51 39.58
CA ASN A 167 20.66 34.54 40.19
C ASN A 167 21.15 33.11 39.92
N LEU A 168 21.48 32.77 38.68
CA LEU A 168 21.99 31.43 38.32
C LEU A 168 23.29 31.07 39.08
N LEU A 169 24.21 32.02 39.23
CA LEU A 169 25.43 31.85 40.03
C LEU A 169 25.13 31.59 41.50
N SER A 170 24.17 32.32 42.08
CA SER A 170 23.77 32.17 43.48
C SER A 170 23.17 30.78 43.79
N TYR A 171 22.56 30.13 42.79
CA TYR A 171 21.99 28.78 42.89
C TYR A 171 23.01 27.66 42.62
N GLY A 172 24.30 27.99 42.47
CA GLY A 172 25.36 26.99 42.33
C GLY A 172 25.53 26.43 40.91
N ILE A 173 24.90 27.05 39.91
CA ILE A 173 25.15 26.79 38.49
C ILE A 173 26.42 27.56 38.09
N LYS A 174 27.54 26.84 38.07
CA LYS A 174 28.87 27.40 37.79
C LYS A 174 29.38 27.10 36.39
N ASN A 175 28.72 26.18 35.68
CA ASN A 175 29.07 25.77 34.33
C ASN A 175 27.90 26.04 33.38
N PHE A 176 27.87 27.24 32.79
CA PHE A 176 26.79 27.67 31.89
C PHE A 176 26.76 26.93 30.55
N ILE A 177 27.81 26.16 30.23
CA ILE A 177 27.87 25.31 29.02
C ILE A 177 26.84 24.19 29.08
N GLU A 178 26.46 23.78 30.29
CA GLU A 178 25.47 22.71 30.50
C GLU A 178 24.03 23.19 30.30
N LEU A 179 23.78 24.51 30.25
CA LEU A 179 22.46 25.03 29.88
C LEU A 179 22.13 24.62 28.44
N THR A 180 21.00 23.93 28.27
CA THR A 180 20.73 23.19 27.05
C THR A 180 20.49 24.12 25.86
N GLN A 181 19.76 25.25 26.01
CA GLN A 181 19.52 26.26 24.95
C GLN A 181 19.18 27.67 25.49
N LEU A 182 19.75 28.75 24.92
CA LEU A 182 19.42 30.15 25.24
C LEU A 182 18.77 30.87 24.05
N HIS A 183 17.58 31.46 24.26
CA HIS A 183 16.82 32.18 23.22
C HIS A 183 16.64 33.68 23.52
N ASN A 184 16.82 34.12 24.76
CA ASN A 184 16.66 35.52 25.16
C ASN A 184 17.89 36.36 24.77
N LEU A 185 17.72 37.27 23.79
CA LEU A 185 18.77 38.17 23.28
C LEU A 185 19.42 39.03 24.38
N TYR A 186 18.63 39.52 25.33
CA TYR A 186 19.12 40.36 26.43
C TYR A 186 19.98 39.55 27.41
N LEU A 187 19.56 38.32 27.72
CA LEU A 187 20.36 37.40 28.54
C LEU A 187 21.65 37.00 27.83
N ILE A 188 21.61 36.75 26.52
CA ILE A 188 22.81 36.48 25.71
C ILE A 188 23.77 37.66 25.77
N ASN A 189 23.28 38.90 25.62
CA ASN A 189 24.09 40.12 25.74
C ASN A 189 24.76 40.23 27.11
N ASP A 190 24.08 39.85 28.18
CA ASP A 190 24.65 39.84 29.53
C ASP A 190 25.66 38.71 29.72
N MET A 191 25.40 37.52 29.19
CA MET A 191 26.31 36.37 29.28
C MET A 191 27.63 36.60 28.54
N VAL A 192 27.61 37.27 27.38
CA VAL A 192 28.82 37.63 26.60
C VAL A 192 29.80 38.47 27.43
N LYS A 193 29.30 39.23 28.41
CA LYS A 193 30.15 40.07 29.29
C LYS A 193 30.93 39.25 30.32
N VAL A 194 30.52 38.00 30.59
CA VAL A 194 31.02 37.18 31.70
C VAL A 194 31.66 35.88 31.24
N ILE A 195 31.30 35.34 30.07
CA ILE A 195 31.90 34.13 29.49
C ILE A 195 32.25 34.33 28.00
N PRO A 196 33.29 33.65 27.48
CA PRO A 196 33.64 33.70 26.07
C PRO A 196 32.46 33.40 25.15
N PHE A 197 32.23 34.23 24.14
CA PHE A 197 31.08 34.15 23.25
C PHE A 197 30.93 32.78 22.55
N ASP A 198 32.06 32.15 22.18
CA ASP A 198 32.08 30.85 21.52
C ASP A 198 31.66 29.67 22.45
N LEU A 199 31.47 29.93 23.75
CA LEU A 199 30.94 28.96 24.71
C LEU A 199 29.43 29.09 24.93
N ILE A 200 28.77 30.12 24.39
CA ILE A 200 27.34 30.38 24.57
C ILE A 200 26.54 29.60 23.52
N ARG A 201 25.76 28.60 23.96
CA ARG A 201 24.88 27.81 23.08
C ARG A 201 23.53 28.51 22.89
N MET A 202 23.20 28.89 21.65
CA MET A 202 21.98 29.65 21.31
C MET A 202 20.94 28.79 20.56
N GLY A 203 20.83 27.51 20.92
CA GLY A 203 19.92 26.55 20.29
C GLY A 203 20.26 26.26 18.81
N ALA A 204 19.23 25.99 18.00
CA ALA A 204 19.40 25.74 16.55
C ALA A 204 20.17 26.89 15.86
N ASN A 205 21.04 26.53 14.91
CA ASN A 205 21.87 27.48 14.15
C ASN A 205 22.75 28.39 15.02
N THR A 206 23.24 27.89 16.16
CA THR A 206 24.12 28.64 17.08
C THR A 206 25.28 29.33 16.34
N GLU A 207 25.99 28.63 15.45
CA GLU A 207 27.09 29.23 14.69
C GLU A 207 26.63 30.35 13.76
N LEU A 208 25.50 30.20 13.07
CA LEU A 208 24.96 31.25 12.20
C LEU A 208 24.55 32.49 13.01
N LYS A 209 23.96 32.30 14.19
CA LYS A 209 23.63 33.39 15.10
C LYS A 209 24.88 34.11 15.60
N ARG A 210 25.95 33.36 15.90
CA ARG A 210 27.25 33.95 16.27
C ARG A 210 27.82 34.76 15.12
N GLU A 211 27.81 34.24 13.91
CA GLU A 211 28.21 34.96 12.70
C GLU A 211 27.41 36.24 12.53
N PHE A 212 26.08 36.18 12.65
CA PHE A 212 25.19 37.34 12.54
C PHE A 212 25.46 38.41 13.60
N ILE A 213 25.63 38.01 14.87
CA ILE A 213 25.97 38.91 15.99
C ILE A 213 27.36 39.52 15.79
N LYS A 214 28.35 38.72 15.35
CA LYS A 214 29.70 39.21 15.02
C LYS A 214 29.67 40.21 13.85
N LYS A 215 28.81 39.97 12.85
CA LYS A 215 28.67 40.79 11.64
C LYS A 215 27.99 42.13 11.90
N TYR A 216 26.87 42.14 12.61
CA TYR A 216 26.04 43.35 12.76
C TYR A 216 26.19 44.06 14.12
N GLY A 217 26.79 43.39 15.11
CA GLY A 217 26.97 43.92 16.46
C GLY A 217 25.71 43.82 17.32
N MET A 218 25.89 43.40 18.57
CA MET A 218 24.78 43.18 19.52
C MET A 218 23.97 44.46 19.80
N ASP A 219 24.62 45.62 19.88
CA ASP A 219 23.95 46.90 20.14
C ASP A 219 22.99 47.30 19.02
N ASN A 220 23.37 47.08 17.76
CA ASN A 220 22.50 47.34 16.61
C ASN A 220 21.29 46.39 16.62
N ILE A 221 21.52 45.11 16.91
CA ILE A 221 20.47 44.08 16.99
C ILE A 221 19.44 44.43 18.06
N ILE A 222 19.89 44.73 19.29
CA ILE A 222 19.00 45.12 20.40
C ILE A 222 18.22 46.39 20.05
N ARG A 223 18.90 47.40 19.50
CA ARG A 223 18.25 48.67 19.15
C ARG A 223 17.14 48.50 18.11
N LEU A 224 17.34 47.63 17.11
CA LEU A 224 16.31 47.36 16.11
C LEU A 224 15.19 46.47 16.68
N ASP A 225 15.51 45.52 17.55
CA ASP A 225 14.52 44.73 18.29
C ASP A 225 13.56 45.64 19.06
N GLU A 226 14.10 46.62 19.78
CA GLU A 226 13.31 47.63 20.50
C GLU A 226 12.52 48.55 19.57
N GLU A 227 13.11 49.02 18.45
CA GLU A 227 12.42 49.89 17.49
C GLU A 227 11.21 49.19 16.86
N THR A 228 11.32 47.89 16.59
CA THR A 228 10.32 47.10 15.87
C THR A 228 9.28 46.44 16.77
N GLY A 229 9.48 46.47 18.09
CA GLY A 229 8.64 45.73 19.04
C GLY A 229 8.94 44.23 19.08
N GLY A 230 10.16 43.83 18.73
CA GLY A 230 10.67 42.47 18.89
C GLY A 230 10.96 41.71 17.59
N ILE A 231 11.49 42.33 16.52
CA ILE A 231 11.74 41.62 15.25
C ILE A 231 12.61 40.36 15.38
N PHE A 232 13.49 40.27 16.37
CA PHE A 232 14.35 39.12 16.63
C PHE A 232 13.89 38.29 17.84
N SER A 233 13.26 38.93 18.82
CA SER A 233 12.75 38.29 20.05
C SER A 233 11.32 37.76 19.95
N HIS A 234 10.58 38.08 18.88
CA HIS A 234 9.23 37.57 18.67
C HIS A 234 9.23 36.05 18.49
N GLN A 235 8.31 35.39 19.20
CA GLN A 235 8.08 33.97 19.04
C GLN A 235 7.26 33.72 17.78
N TYR A 236 7.76 32.80 16.96
CA TYR A 236 7.12 32.42 15.73
C TYR A 236 6.28 31.15 15.90
N ASP A 237 6.79 30.19 16.67
CA ASP A 237 6.11 28.97 17.10
C ASP A 237 6.58 28.59 18.53
N GLU A 238 6.08 27.48 19.10
CA GLU A 238 6.41 27.02 20.45
C GLU A 238 7.91 26.74 20.68
N ASN A 239 8.70 26.64 19.60
CA ASN A 239 10.10 26.20 19.58
C ASN A 239 11.08 27.19 18.93
N ASN A 240 10.61 28.20 18.19
CA ASN A 240 11.45 29.07 17.35
C ASN A 240 11.19 30.56 17.57
N ILE A 241 12.29 31.32 17.62
CA ILE A 241 12.29 32.79 17.57
C ILE A 241 12.56 33.28 16.15
N TYR A 242 11.97 34.42 15.80
CA TYR A 242 12.07 35.04 14.48
C TYR A 242 13.52 35.34 14.05
N LEU A 243 14.45 35.49 15.01
CA LEU A 243 15.89 35.57 14.77
C LEU A 243 16.44 34.41 13.93
N ASN A 244 15.97 33.17 14.14
CA ASN A 244 16.42 32.01 13.35
C ASN A 244 16.17 32.23 11.85
N ILE A 245 14.97 32.71 11.53
CA ILE A 245 14.50 32.94 10.17
C ILE A 245 15.34 34.05 9.52
N ILE A 246 15.52 35.17 10.21
CA ILE A 246 16.28 36.32 9.70
C ILE A 246 17.74 35.95 9.45
N VAL A 247 18.37 35.20 10.36
CA VAL A 247 19.77 34.76 10.22
C VAL A 247 19.95 33.84 9.02
N MET A 248 19.02 32.90 8.81
CA MET A 248 19.06 32.01 7.64
C MET A 248 18.95 32.80 6.33
N ILE A 249 17.99 33.72 6.23
CA ILE A 249 17.77 34.51 5.01
C ILE A 249 18.94 35.46 4.74
N ASP A 250 19.48 36.11 5.78
CA ASP A 250 20.68 36.96 5.62
C ASP A 250 21.87 36.17 5.07
N LYS A 251 22.10 34.95 5.57
CA LYS A 251 23.18 34.08 5.08
C LYS A 251 23.01 33.70 3.62
N ILE A 252 21.77 33.42 3.18
CA ILE A 252 21.49 33.01 1.80
C ILE A 252 21.65 34.19 0.82
N LYS A 253 21.25 35.40 1.21
CA LYS A 253 21.11 36.52 0.27
C LYS A 253 22.19 37.59 0.36
N ASN A 254 22.97 37.68 1.45
CA ASN A 254 23.91 38.79 1.70
C ASN A 254 25.38 38.33 1.89
N ALA A 255 26.14 38.23 0.80
CA ALA A 255 27.53 37.73 0.79
C ALA A 255 28.64 38.79 1.03
N ASN A 256 28.32 40.08 1.14
CA ASN A 256 29.33 41.11 1.34
C ASN A 256 29.69 41.27 2.84
N ASN A 257 30.95 41.05 3.17
CA ASN A 257 31.50 41.25 4.52
C ASN A 257 32.13 42.66 4.64
N LYS A 258 31.40 43.58 5.27
CA LYS A 258 31.97 44.81 5.85
C LYS A 258 32.31 44.51 7.31
N GLU A 259 33.43 45.04 7.82
CA GLU A 259 33.87 44.78 9.19
C GLU A 259 32.95 45.40 10.26
N GLU A 260 32.32 46.55 9.97
CA GLU A 260 31.37 47.21 10.89
C GLU A 260 30.20 47.89 10.13
N TYR A 261 28.98 47.76 10.67
CA TYR A 261 27.76 48.39 10.14
C TYR A 261 27.28 49.50 11.08
N SER A 262 26.93 50.65 10.51
CA SER A 262 26.13 51.65 11.23
C SER A 262 24.69 51.14 11.43
N TYR A 263 23.98 51.71 12.39
CA TYR A 263 22.59 51.32 12.67
C TYR A 263 21.67 51.46 11.45
N GLU A 264 21.80 52.54 10.69
CA GLU A 264 20.96 52.77 9.49
C GLU A 264 21.30 51.75 8.38
N GLU A 265 22.57 51.46 8.13
CA GLU A 265 22.97 50.43 7.15
C GLU A 265 22.47 49.03 7.55
N PHE A 266 22.49 48.70 8.84
CA PHE A 266 21.93 47.45 9.36
C PHE A 266 20.41 47.40 9.21
N ARG A 267 19.72 48.49 9.55
CA ARG A 267 18.27 48.63 9.44
C ARG A 267 17.78 48.45 8.00
N ASP A 268 18.46 49.06 7.03
CA ASP A 268 18.15 48.94 5.60
C ASP A 268 18.39 47.51 5.09
N ARG A 269 19.42 46.82 5.62
CA ARG A 269 19.64 45.40 5.33
C ARG A 269 18.51 44.53 5.86
N MET A 270 17.98 44.81 7.05
CA MET A 270 16.84 44.04 7.58
C MET A 270 15.57 44.27 6.76
N TYR A 271 15.36 45.46 6.21
CA TYR A 271 14.31 45.69 5.20
C TYR A 271 14.47 44.77 3.99
N ASN A 272 15.67 44.67 3.42
CA ASN A 272 15.94 43.76 2.30
C ASN A 272 15.75 42.27 2.67
N VAL A 273 16.06 41.88 3.92
CA VAL A 273 15.77 40.52 4.41
C VAL A 273 14.27 40.26 4.44
N LEU A 274 13.46 41.22 4.92
CA LEU A 274 12.00 41.08 4.98
C LEU A 274 11.34 40.98 3.60
N LEU A 275 11.91 41.61 2.56
CA LEU A 275 11.47 41.42 1.17
C LEU A 275 11.58 39.95 0.72
N ASN A 276 12.57 39.22 1.24
CA ASN A 276 12.81 37.82 0.90
C ASN A 276 12.04 36.84 1.81
N VAL A 277 11.52 37.27 2.97
CA VAL A 277 10.73 36.40 3.86
C VAL A 277 9.51 35.82 3.15
N ARG A 278 8.93 36.53 2.18
CA ARG A 278 7.73 36.11 1.43
C ARG A 278 7.99 35.04 0.37
N ASN A 279 9.25 34.75 0.06
CA ASN A 279 9.63 33.83 -1.00
C ASN A 279 9.14 32.41 -0.67
N GLU A 280 8.47 31.75 -1.61
CA GLU A 280 7.88 30.43 -1.43
C GLU A 280 8.89 29.35 -1.00
N ASP A 281 10.13 29.38 -1.51
CA ASP A 281 11.18 28.45 -1.12
C ASP A 281 11.65 28.67 0.33
N ILE A 282 11.56 29.91 0.80
CA ILE A 282 11.82 30.25 2.20
C ILE A 282 10.63 29.79 3.04
N GLN A 283 9.39 30.05 2.62
CA GLN A 283 8.18 29.62 3.32
C GLN A 283 8.10 28.08 3.44
N LYS A 284 8.46 27.32 2.40
CA LYS A 284 8.48 25.84 2.41
C LYS A 284 9.44 25.25 3.45
N ARG A 285 10.49 25.98 3.83
CA ARG A 285 11.48 25.53 4.84
C ARG A 285 10.98 25.67 6.27
N PHE A 286 9.84 26.34 6.48
CA PHE A 286 9.24 26.52 7.79
C PHE A 286 7.87 25.83 7.80
N ALA A 287 7.59 25.03 8.83
CA ALA A 287 6.35 24.26 8.93
C ALA A 287 5.08 25.14 9.05
N ASN A 288 5.26 26.40 9.47
CA ASN A 288 4.21 27.40 9.57
C ASN A 288 4.42 28.50 8.52
N LYS A 289 3.38 29.29 8.25
CA LYS A 289 3.43 30.50 7.40
C LYS A 289 4.14 31.66 8.09
N VAL A 290 5.26 32.15 7.56
CA VAL A 290 6.07 33.19 8.19
C VAL A 290 5.51 34.57 7.82
N ASN A 291 4.88 35.26 8.77
CA ASN A 291 4.36 36.62 8.59
C ASN A 291 5.06 37.63 9.52
N TYR A 292 5.34 38.82 8.99
CA TYR A 292 6.04 39.89 9.71
C TYR A 292 5.13 41.08 10.05
N ASP A 293 3.82 40.87 10.07
CA ASP A 293 2.83 41.93 10.33
C ASP A 293 2.95 42.52 11.74
N PHE A 294 3.50 41.77 12.70
CA PHE A 294 3.72 42.23 14.07
C PHE A 294 4.77 43.34 14.19
N ILE A 295 5.62 43.54 13.17
CA ILE A 295 6.66 44.58 13.19
C ILE A 295 6.02 45.97 13.23
N GLY A 296 6.35 46.71 14.29
CA GLY A 296 5.82 48.03 14.59
C GLY A 296 6.85 49.16 14.54
N GLY A 297 6.51 50.25 15.24
CA GLY A 297 7.42 51.37 15.51
C GLY A 297 7.81 52.21 14.29
N LYS A 298 9.01 52.81 14.35
CA LYS A 298 9.51 53.72 13.31
C LYS A 298 9.83 52.95 12.02
N PHE A 299 10.29 51.71 12.13
CA PHE A 299 10.56 50.81 11.00
C PHE A 299 9.35 50.64 10.08
N ARG A 300 8.18 50.26 10.63
CA ARG A 300 6.94 50.11 9.85
C ARG A 300 6.52 51.41 9.15
N LYS A 301 6.74 52.56 9.78
CA LYS A 301 6.36 53.88 9.24
C LYS A 301 7.22 54.26 8.04
N ASP A 302 8.52 54.07 8.15
CA ASP A 302 9.48 54.40 7.10
C ASP A 302 9.36 53.42 5.91
N TYR A 303 9.04 52.14 6.17
CA TYR A 303 8.92 51.07 5.17
C TYR A 303 7.48 50.63 4.90
N ASN A 304 6.50 51.55 4.94
CA ASN A 304 5.08 51.21 4.92
C ASN A 304 4.56 50.48 3.66
N ARG A 305 5.33 50.47 2.56
CA ARG A 305 4.93 49.87 1.27
C ARG A 305 4.84 48.35 1.33
N ILE A 306 5.59 47.72 2.24
CA ILE A 306 5.60 46.27 2.47
C ILE A 306 4.66 45.83 3.60
N PHE A 307 3.82 46.73 4.11
CA PHE A 307 2.86 46.45 5.16
C PHE A 307 1.44 46.81 4.71
N ILE A 308 0.46 46.02 5.15
CA ILE A 308 -0.95 46.26 4.86
C ILE A 308 -1.74 46.44 6.15
N ASN A 309 -2.74 47.33 6.13
CA ASN A 309 -3.60 47.62 7.27
C ASN A 309 -5.05 47.75 6.78
N GLY A 310 -6.03 47.52 7.67
CA GLY A 310 -7.44 47.79 7.38
C GLY A 310 -8.09 46.85 6.37
N VAL A 311 -7.54 45.65 6.19
CA VAL A 311 -8.06 44.60 5.31
C VAL A 311 -8.48 43.38 6.11
N SER A 312 -9.25 42.47 5.49
CA SER A 312 -9.63 41.19 6.10
C SER A 312 -8.41 40.30 6.37
N GLU A 313 -8.59 39.30 7.24
CA GLU A 313 -7.52 38.35 7.55
C GLU A 313 -7.05 37.59 6.31
N GLU A 314 -7.97 37.17 5.44
CA GLU A 314 -7.68 36.52 4.17
C GLU A 314 -6.83 37.38 3.23
N ILE A 315 -7.19 38.64 3.01
CA ILE A 315 -6.44 39.56 2.14
C ILE A 315 -5.07 39.89 2.74
N ARG A 316 -5.02 40.11 4.06
CA ARG A 316 -3.75 40.31 4.77
C ARG A 316 -2.81 39.13 4.56
N ASP A 317 -3.35 37.93 4.67
CA ASP A 317 -2.62 36.68 4.49
C ASP A 317 -2.14 36.49 3.06
N ALA A 318 -2.98 36.79 2.07
CA ALA A 318 -2.63 36.76 0.67
C ALA A 318 -1.51 37.77 0.35
N PHE A 319 -1.62 39.00 0.86
CA PHE A 319 -0.61 40.04 0.69
C PHE A 319 0.77 39.62 1.23
N TYR A 320 0.84 39.04 2.43
CA TYR A 320 2.11 38.62 3.01
C TYR A 320 2.70 37.34 2.40
N THR A 321 1.96 36.62 1.55
CA THR A 321 2.43 35.42 0.86
C THR A 321 2.57 35.58 -0.65
N GLY A 322 2.39 36.80 -1.18
CA GLY A 322 2.46 37.03 -2.62
C GLY A 322 1.33 36.31 -3.39
N LYS A 323 0.12 36.29 -2.82
CA LYS A 323 -1.05 35.57 -3.37
C LYS A 323 -2.26 36.47 -3.63
N ILE A 324 -2.08 37.80 -3.65
CA ILE A 324 -3.13 38.69 -4.18
C ILE A 324 -3.31 38.37 -5.66
N ASN A 325 -4.57 38.31 -6.09
CA ASN A 325 -4.95 37.93 -7.45
C ASN A 325 -6.05 38.87 -7.97
N ALA A 326 -6.41 38.75 -9.25
CA ALA A 326 -7.37 39.68 -9.85
C ALA A 326 -8.80 39.49 -9.30
N GLY A 327 -9.25 38.25 -9.08
CA GLY A 327 -10.56 37.95 -8.48
C GLY A 327 -10.77 38.58 -7.10
N MET A 328 -9.75 38.54 -6.23
CA MET A 328 -9.80 39.19 -4.91
C MET A 328 -10.10 40.68 -5.00
N ILE A 329 -9.63 41.36 -6.05
CA ILE A 329 -9.86 42.79 -6.25
C ILE A 329 -11.24 43.06 -6.83
N LYS A 330 -11.72 42.19 -7.73
CA LYS A 330 -13.09 42.23 -8.23
C LYS A 330 -14.11 42.07 -7.11
N ASP A 331 -13.85 41.15 -6.18
CA ASP A 331 -14.70 40.91 -5.02
C ASP A 331 -14.61 42.01 -3.96
N ASN A 332 -13.47 42.73 -3.90
CA ASN A 332 -13.19 43.78 -2.91
C ASN A 332 -12.62 45.05 -3.57
N PRO A 333 -13.44 45.84 -4.30
CA PRO A 333 -12.95 47.01 -5.05
C PRO A 333 -12.29 48.10 -4.18
N GLU A 334 -12.58 48.14 -2.88
CA GLU A 334 -11.91 49.04 -1.94
C GLU A 334 -10.41 48.75 -1.77
N LEU A 335 -9.95 47.56 -2.15
CA LEU A 335 -8.53 47.20 -2.15
C LEU A 335 -7.71 48.06 -3.12
N ILE A 336 -8.34 48.64 -4.15
CA ILE A 336 -7.66 49.51 -5.11
C ILE A 336 -6.99 50.69 -4.39
N ASP A 337 -7.72 51.36 -3.50
CA ASP A 337 -7.20 52.51 -2.74
C ASP A 337 -6.09 52.12 -1.75
N ILE A 338 -6.13 50.88 -1.25
CA ILE A 338 -5.15 50.36 -0.28
C ILE A 338 -3.87 49.92 -1.00
N LEU A 339 -4.00 49.23 -2.12
CA LEU A 339 -2.91 48.58 -2.85
C LEU A 339 -2.14 49.53 -3.78
N LYS A 340 -2.77 50.59 -4.32
CA LYS A 340 -2.13 51.57 -5.23
C LYS A 340 -0.96 52.37 -4.65
N ILE A 341 -0.69 52.23 -3.35
CA ILE A 341 0.45 52.84 -2.66
C ILE A 341 1.44 51.79 -2.12
N LYS A 342 1.19 50.51 -2.40
CA LYS A 342 2.00 49.37 -1.97
C LYS A 342 2.97 48.98 -3.08
N ASP A 343 3.79 47.98 -2.80
CA ASP A 343 4.59 47.35 -3.83
C ASP A 343 3.77 46.18 -4.40
N LEU A 344 3.06 46.43 -5.53
CA LEU A 344 2.10 45.48 -6.10
C LEU A 344 2.74 44.15 -6.49
N PHE A 345 3.98 44.17 -6.99
CA PHE A 345 4.68 42.93 -7.36
C PHE A 345 4.90 42.02 -6.15
N LEU A 346 5.22 42.59 -4.98
CA LEU A 346 5.35 41.80 -3.75
C LEU A 346 4.03 41.22 -3.22
N ALA A 347 2.90 41.71 -3.74
CA ALA A 347 1.58 41.22 -3.40
C ALA A 347 1.12 40.08 -4.33
N TRP A 348 1.58 40.06 -5.60
CA TRP A 348 1.21 39.07 -6.62
C TRP A 348 2.22 37.94 -6.85
N ASP A 349 3.52 38.16 -6.61
CA ASP A 349 4.58 37.20 -6.94
C ASP A 349 4.97 36.32 -5.74
N LYS A 350 4.92 34.99 -5.93
CA LYS A 350 5.31 33.98 -4.93
C LYS A 350 6.84 33.84 -4.78
N THR A 351 7.62 34.34 -5.72
CA THR A 351 9.09 34.16 -5.77
C THR A 351 9.87 35.43 -6.13
N PRO A 352 9.79 36.51 -5.33
CA PRO A 352 10.65 37.67 -5.54
C PRO A 352 12.11 37.28 -5.28
N ASN A 353 12.92 37.21 -6.33
CA ASN A 353 14.36 36.93 -6.25
C ASN A 353 15.16 38.23 -6.34
N PHE A 354 15.48 38.83 -5.18
CA PHE A 354 16.41 39.96 -5.12
C PHE A 354 17.83 39.47 -4.87
N VAL A 355 18.72 39.61 -5.85
CA VAL A 355 20.17 39.43 -5.68
C VAL A 355 20.85 40.79 -5.83
N GLU A 356 21.64 41.16 -4.82
CA GLU A 356 22.36 42.42 -4.70
C GLU A 356 23.50 42.51 -5.76
N LYS A 357 23.16 42.66 -7.05
CA LYS A 357 23.96 43.21 -8.19
C LYS A 357 23.35 42.83 -9.55
N LYS A 358 22.24 43.47 -9.94
CA LYS A 358 21.83 43.91 -11.29
C LYS A 358 20.33 44.19 -11.27
N THR A 359 19.92 45.25 -11.96
CA THR A 359 18.55 45.74 -12.14
C THR A 359 17.66 44.83 -13.00
N GLU A 360 17.85 43.52 -12.95
CA GLU A 360 17.10 42.55 -13.77
C GLU A 360 16.63 41.40 -12.86
N ASN A 361 15.33 41.41 -12.54
CA ASN A 361 14.65 40.32 -11.86
C ASN A 361 14.70 39.07 -12.77
N ILE A 362 15.26 37.96 -12.28
CA ILE A 362 15.21 36.68 -12.97
C ILE A 362 14.08 35.87 -12.33
N TYR A 363 13.01 35.67 -13.10
CA TYR A 363 11.83 34.90 -12.73
C TYR A 363 12.07 33.41 -13.04
N LEU A 364 11.66 32.51 -12.15
CA LEU A 364 11.73 31.05 -12.34
C LEU A 364 10.42 30.44 -11.80
N SER A 365 9.36 30.41 -12.61
CA SER A 365 8.19 29.57 -12.35
C SER A 365 7.44 29.25 -13.66
N ASN A 366 6.66 28.17 -13.70
CA ASN A 366 5.90 27.70 -14.86
C ASN A 366 4.80 28.67 -15.39
N ASN A 367 4.80 29.94 -14.96
CA ASN A 367 3.84 30.97 -15.34
C ASN A 367 4.52 32.28 -15.80
N ASP A 368 5.68 32.17 -16.45
CA ASP A 368 6.46 33.30 -16.95
C ASP A 368 5.63 34.29 -17.79
N ASN A 369 4.63 33.81 -18.54
CA ASN A 369 3.80 34.65 -19.40
C ASN A 369 2.87 35.58 -18.62
N TYR A 370 2.21 35.10 -17.55
CA TYR A 370 1.27 35.92 -16.79
C TYR A 370 1.98 37.01 -15.98
N ILE A 371 3.10 36.70 -15.32
CA ILE A 371 3.89 37.71 -14.58
C ILE A 371 4.48 38.76 -15.54
N VAL A 372 4.93 38.34 -16.73
CA VAL A 372 5.39 39.26 -17.79
C VAL A 372 4.24 40.14 -18.30
N LEU A 373 3.05 39.56 -18.52
CA LEU A 373 1.86 40.31 -18.90
C LEU A 373 1.47 41.34 -17.84
N LEU A 374 1.39 40.93 -16.57
CA LEU A 374 1.10 41.82 -15.44
C LEU A 374 2.07 43.00 -15.41
N LYS A 375 3.37 42.73 -15.59
CA LYS A 375 4.38 43.78 -15.64
C LYS A 375 4.17 44.74 -16.80
N ASN A 376 3.93 44.22 -17.99
CA ASN A 376 3.66 45.04 -19.17
C ASN A 376 2.41 45.91 -18.97
N LEU A 377 1.35 45.36 -18.35
CA LEU A 377 0.12 46.08 -18.04
C LEU A 377 0.36 47.19 -17.02
N ILE A 378 1.04 46.90 -15.90
CA ILE A 378 1.39 47.89 -14.88
C ILE A 378 2.27 49.00 -15.46
N ASP A 379 3.29 48.64 -16.25
CA ASP A 379 4.22 49.60 -16.87
C ASP A 379 3.51 50.49 -17.91
N SER A 380 2.47 49.97 -18.59
CA SER A 380 1.73 50.70 -19.64
C SER A 380 0.56 51.53 -19.12
N LEU A 381 -0.15 51.04 -18.09
CA LEU A 381 -1.38 51.65 -17.56
C LEU A 381 -1.14 52.44 -16.26
N GLY A 382 -0.11 52.08 -15.49
CA GLY A 382 0.07 52.52 -14.11
C GLY A 382 -0.70 51.65 -13.10
N GLU A 383 -0.28 51.72 -11.83
CA GLU A 383 -0.78 50.86 -10.74
C GLU A 383 -2.30 50.97 -10.53
N GLU A 384 -2.86 52.18 -10.47
CA GLU A 384 -4.30 52.40 -10.22
C GLU A 384 -5.17 51.88 -11.37
N GLU A 385 -4.74 52.08 -12.61
CA GLU A 385 -5.52 51.67 -13.78
C GLU A 385 -5.42 50.17 -14.06
N PHE A 386 -4.28 49.56 -13.76
CA PHE A 386 -4.15 48.11 -13.70
C PHE A 386 -5.08 47.49 -12.65
N LEU A 387 -5.16 48.08 -11.45
CA LEU A 387 -6.08 47.61 -10.40
C LEU A 387 -7.56 47.75 -10.82
N ASN A 388 -7.92 48.83 -11.54
CA ASN A 388 -9.26 48.97 -12.13
C ASN A 388 -9.56 47.86 -13.15
N LEU A 389 -8.58 47.48 -13.97
CA LEU A 389 -8.70 46.36 -14.91
C LEU A 389 -8.91 45.02 -14.17
N CYS A 390 -8.19 44.79 -13.08
CA CYS A 390 -8.41 43.64 -12.20
C CYS A 390 -9.82 43.62 -11.61
N ALA A 391 -10.36 44.78 -11.20
CA ALA A 391 -11.72 44.86 -10.69
C ALA A 391 -12.79 44.59 -11.76
N GLU A 392 -12.50 44.93 -13.02
CA GLU A 392 -13.42 44.75 -14.15
C GLU A 392 -13.44 43.29 -14.64
N TYR A 393 -12.27 42.67 -14.82
CA TYR A 393 -12.16 41.32 -15.37
C TYR A 393 -11.98 40.23 -14.31
N GLY A 394 -11.37 40.50 -13.16
CA GLY A 394 -11.08 39.48 -12.16
C GLY A 394 -10.24 38.33 -12.70
N ASP A 395 -10.58 37.11 -12.32
CA ASP A 395 -9.81 35.89 -12.65
C ASP A 395 -9.66 35.63 -14.16
N TYR A 396 -10.49 36.23 -15.03
CA TYR A 396 -10.31 36.09 -16.48
C TYR A 396 -8.95 36.61 -16.96
N LEU A 397 -8.33 37.57 -16.26
CA LEU A 397 -6.98 38.04 -16.60
C LEU A 397 -5.90 36.96 -16.42
N GLU A 398 -6.11 36.03 -15.50
CA GLU A 398 -5.17 34.93 -15.21
C GLU A 398 -5.19 33.85 -16.29
N THR A 399 -6.22 33.84 -17.13
CA THR A 399 -6.39 32.88 -18.23
C THR A 399 -5.73 33.33 -19.54
N LEU A 400 -5.19 34.55 -19.59
CA LEU A 400 -4.66 35.15 -20.80
C LEU A 400 -3.28 34.56 -21.13
N GLU A 401 -3.18 33.88 -22.28
CA GLU A 401 -1.92 33.28 -22.76
C GLU A 401 -1.15 34.21 -23.72
N ILE A 402 -1.13 35.51 -23.41
CA ILE A 402 -0.46 36.53 -24.22
C ILE A 402 0.89 36.92 -23.60
N THR A 403 1.95 36.90 -24.41
CA THR A 403 3.33 37.18 -23.96
C THR A 403 3.65 38.67 -23.82
N GLY A 404 2.74 39.55 -24.26
CA GLY A 404 2.81 40.99 -24.08
C GLY A 404 1.85 41.75 -24.99
N ILE A 405 1.39 42.91 -24.52
CA ILE A 405 0.47 43.78 -25.27
C ILE A 405 1.26 44.96 -25.84
N ASN A 406 1.52 44.96 -27.15
CA ASN A 406 2.27 46.01 -27.86
C ASN A 406 1.37 47.14 -28.39
N VAL A 407 0.49 47.68 -27.54
CA VAL A 407 -0.37 48.82 -27.88
C VAL A 407 -0.27 49.91 -26.83
N SER A 408 -0.60 51.15 -27.21
CA SER A 408 -0.30 52.33 -26.39
C SER A 408 -1.52 52.99 -25.76
N SER A 409 -2.74 52.57 -26.14
CA SER A 409 -3.98 53.13 -25.61
C SER A 409 -4.77 52.08 -24.80
N LYS A 410 -5.47 52.56 -23.77
CA LYS A 410 -6.33 51.72 -22.92
C LYS A 410 -7.38 50.94 -23.73
N ASP A 411 -8.02 51.60 -24.68
CA ASP A 411 -9.08 50.98 -25.50
C ASP A 411 -8.53 49.84 -26.38
N GLU A 412 -7.30 49.97 -26.90
CA GLU A 412 -6.64 48.89 -27.65
C GLU A 412 -6.29 47.72 -26.73
N ILE A 413 -5.84 47.97 -25.50
CA ILE A 413 -5.54 46.93 -24.50
C ILE A 413 -6.82 46.14 -24.16
N ILE A 414 -7.93 46.85 -23.90
CA ILE A 414 -9.24 46.23 -23.64
C ILE A 414 -9.68 45.36 -24.81
N ASN A 415 -9.57 45.84 -26.05
CA ASN A 415 -9.95 45.04 -27.21
C ASN A 415 -9.12 43.75 -27.36
N VAL A 416 -7.81 43.80 -27.06
CA VAL A 416 -6.94 42.61 -27.07
C VAL A 416 -7.36 41.61 -26.00
N ILE A 417 -7.69 42.09 -24.79
CA ILE A 417 -8.17 41.25 -23.69
C ILE A 417 -9.52 40.60 -24.07
N ASP A 418 -10.48 41.38 -24.58
CA ASP A 418 -11.77 40.88 -25.05
C ASP A 418 -11.60 39.78 -26.12
N ASP A 419 -10.78 40.02 -27.13
CA ASP A 419 -10.56 39.05 -28.20
C ASP A 419 -9.93 37.75 -27.68
N GLU A 420 -9.00 37.83 -26.72
CA GLU A 420 -8.36 36.66 -26.12
C GLU A 420 -9.33 35.88 -25.21
N ILE A 421 -10.11 36.56 -24.36
CA ILE A 421 -11.14 35.94 -23.54
C ILE A 421 -12.17 35.23 -24.43
N TYR A 422 -12.63 35.88 -25.50
CA TYR A 422 -13.55 35.26 -26.46
C TYR A 422 -12.95 34.00 -27.10
N ASN A 423 -11.70 34.06 -27.56
CA ASN A 423 -11.01 32.89 -28.11
C ASN A 423 -10.86 31.77 -27.07
N ASN A 424 -10.55 32.09 -25.82
CA ASN A 424 -10.46 31.13 -24.73
C ASN A 424 -11.81 30.43 -24.48
N ILE A 425 -12.93 31.17 -24.49
CA ILE A 425 -14.27 30.59 -24.34
C ILE A 425 -14.59 29.67 -25.52
N VAL A 426 -14.58 30.19 -26.74
CA VAL A 426 -15.09 29.48 -27.93
C VAL A 426 -14.17 28.33 -28.36
N LYS A 427 -12.86 28.59 -28.43
CA LYS A 427 -11.89 27.61 -28.96
C LYS A 427 -11.38 26.68 -27.87
N LYS A 428 -11.03 27.21 -26.69
CA LYS A 428 -10.41 26.44 -25.60
C LYS A 428 -11.40 25.90 -24.56
N GLY A 429 -12.67 26.33 -24.59
CA GLY A 429 -13.68 25.85 -23.65
C GLY A 429 -13.55 26.44 -22.25
N MET A 430 -13.08 27.70 -22.16
CA MET A 430 -12.99 28.40 -20.88
C MET A 430 -14.38 28.64 -20.29
N THR A 431 -14.57 28.24 -19.04
CA THR A 431 -15.77 28.57 -18.26
C THR A 431 -15.89 30.08 -18.07
N TYR A 432 -17.11 30.61 -18.18
CA TYR A 432 -17.38 32.03 -17.97
C TYR A 432 -18.69 32.25 -17.21
N SER A 433 -19.07 33.50 -16.99
CA SER A 433 -20.33 33.86 -16.35
C SER A 433 -20.77 35.27 -16.75
N ASP A 434 -21.94 35.69 -16.28
CA ASP A 434 -22.49 37.04 -16.52
C ASP A 434 -21.70 38.17 -15.85
N ASP A 435 -20.68 37.83 -15.05
CA ASP A 435 -19.78 38.76 -14.37
C ASP A 435 -18.74 39.41 -15.31
N LEU A 436 -18.67 39.01 -16.57
CA LEU A 436 -17.84 39.66 -17.59
C LEU A 436 -18.30 41.12 -17.85
N PRO A 437 -17.38 42.01 -18.27
CA PRO A 437 -17.67 43.43 -18.46
C PRO A 437 -18.82 43.69 -19.44
N LEU A 438 -19.54 44.80 -19.25
CA LEU A 438 -20.70 45.14 -20.09
C LEU A 438 -20.31 45.25 -21.57
N HIS A 439 -19.17 45.87 -21.87
CA HIS A 439 -18.70 46.01 -23.25
C HIS A 439 -18.39 44.66 -23.91
N PHE A 440 -17.87 43.67 -23.17
CA PHE A 440 -17.64 42.32 -23.65
C PHE A 440 -18.98 41.63 -23.97
N LYS A 441 -19.95 41.72 -23.05
CA LYS A 441 -21.28 41.11 -23.22
C LYS A 441 -22.06 41.70 -24.40
N GLU A 442 -21.96 43.01 -24.61
CA GLU A 442 -22.58 43.69 -25.75
C GLU A 442 -21.93 43.32 -27.08
N LYS A 443 -20.61 43.09 -27.08
CA LYS A 443 -19.84 42.67 -28.27
C LYS A 443 -20.11 41.21 -28.65
N HIS A 444 -20.34 40.33 -27.66
CA HIS A 444 -20.46 38.88 -27.80
C HIS A 444 -21.82 38.34 -27.30
N ILE A 445 -22.91 38.92 -27.79
CA ILE A 445 -24.29 38.62 -27.38
C ILE A 445 -24.71 37.15 -27.59
N GLU A 446 -24.03 36.45 -28.50
CA GLU A 446 -24.19 35.03 -28.80
C GLU A 446 -23.77 34.11 -27.64
N LEU A 447 -22.94 34.60 -26.71
CA LEU A 447 -22.47 33.86 -25.54
C LEU A 447 -23.37 34.00 -24.32
N PHE A 448 -24.26 35.00 -24.27
CA PHE A 448 -25.02 35.34 -23.06
C PHE A 448 -26.53 35.22 -23.28
N PHE A 449 -27.27 34.81 -22.24
CA PHE A 449 -28.72 34.78 -22.28
C PHE A 449 -29.33 36.10 -21.79
N HIS A 450 -30.35 36.61 -22.49
CA HIS A 450 -31.11 37.80 -22.08
C HIS A 450 -32.48 37.46 -21.48
N ASP A 451 -32.95 36.22 -21.70
CA ASP A 451 -34.25 35.73 -21.26
C ASP A 451 -34.17 35.11 -19.86
N ASN A 452 -35.31 34.94 -19.20
CA ASN A 452 -35.44 34.10 -18.00
C ASN A 452 -35.26 32.62 -18.38
N VAL A 453 -34.01 32.22 -18.59
CA VAL A 453 -33.58 30.82 -18.71
C VAL A 453 -33.42 30.25 -17.32
N ASP A 454 -33.69 28.96 -17.16
CA ASP A 454 -33.39 28.25 -15.92
C ASP A 454 -31.90 28.39 -15.56
N GLU A 455 -31.61 28.79 -14.31
CA GLU A 455 -30.25 29.11 -13.88
C GLU A 455 -29.32 27.88 -13.90
N GLU A 456 -29.85 26.66 -13.72
CA GLU A 456 -29.04 25.45 -13.82
C GLU A 456 -28.58 25.21 -15.27
N LEU A 457 -29.52 25.27 -16.22
CA LEU A 457 -29.22 25.10 -17.65
C LEU A 457 -28.28 26.20 -18.18
N LYS A 458 -28.49 27.43 -17.74
CA LYS A 458 -27.63 28.57 -18.05
C LYS A 458 -26.19 28.35 -17.55
N ASN A 459 -26.03 27.93 -16.30
CA ASN A 459 -24.70 27.63 -15.75
C ASN A 459 -24.04 26.45 -16.47
N LYS A 460 -24.79 25.39 -16.80
CA LYS A 460 -24.26 24.28 -17.62
C LYS A 460 -23.78 24.75 -18.98
N PHE A 461 -24.50 25.67 -19.64
CA PHE A 461 -24.05 26.27 -20.91
C PHE A 461 -22.73 27.02 -20.74
N TYR A 462 -22.62 27.89 -19.73
CA TYR A 462 -21.39 28.67 -19.48
C TYR A 462 -20.18 27.81 -19.06
N MET A 463 -20.41 26.62 -18.51
CA MET A 463 -19.39 25.62 -18.20
C MET A 463 -19.06 24.66 -19.36
N GLY A 464 -19.74 24.80 -20.50
CA GLY A 464 -19.65 23.88 -21.63
C GLY A 464 -20.05 22.44 -21.31
N ALA A 465 -20.97 22.28 -20.34
CA ALA A 465 -21.34 21.02 -19.68
C ALA A 465 -22.79 20.60 -19.92
N LEU A 466 -23.46 21.12 -20.96
CA LEU A 466 -24.78 20.62 -21.33
C LEU A 466 -24.70 19.16 -21.81
N SER A 467 -25.62 18.34 -21.32
CA SER A 467 -25.85 16.98 -21.81
C SER A 467 -26.92 16.96 -22.91
N PHE A 468 -27.00 15.85 -23.66
CA PHE A 468 -28.09 15.67 -24.61
C PHE A 468 -29.43 15.50 -23.88
N ASN A 469 -29.42 14.92 -22.69
CA ASN A 469 -30.61 14.82 -21.84
C ASN A 469 -31.10 16.19 -21.33
N ASP A 470 -30.23 17.17 -21.09
CA ASP A 470 -30.65 18.54 -20.73
C ASP A 470 -31.54 19.16 -21.84
N ILE A 471 -31.21 18.91 -23.11
CA ILE A 471 -31.99 19.37 -24.27
C ILE A 471 -33.26 18.54 -24.46
N LYS A 472 -33.17 17.21 -24.34
CA LYS A 472 -34.31 16.29 -24.47
C LYS A 472 -35.39 16.59 -23.43
N ASN A 473 -34.98 16.81 -22.19
CA ASN A 473 -35.89 17.02 -21.06
C ASN A 473 -36.41 18.46 -20.99
N ASN A 474 -35.77 19.41 -21.67
CA ASN A 474 -36.18 20.83 -21.72
C ASN A 474 -36.33 21.35 -23.16
N PRO A 475 -37.41 20.96 -23.89
CA PRO A 475 -37.58 21.31 -25.29
C PRO A 475 -37.64 22.82 -25.57
N GLU A 476 -38.16 23.62 -24.62
CA GLU A 476 -38.22 25.08 -24.73
C GLU A 476 -36.82 25.72 -24.68
N PHE A 477 -35.91 25.18 -23.87
CA PHE A 477 -34.51 25.63 -23.81
C PHE A 477 -33.76 25.33 -25.10
N ALA A 478 -34.06 24.20 -25.75
CA ALA A 478 -33.47 23.82 -27.03
C ALA A 478 -33.71 24.89 -28.13
N ASP A 479 -34.88 25.51 -28.12
CA ASP A 479 -35.25 26.53 -29.11
C ASP A 479 -34.60 27.91 -28.81
N ILE A 480 -34.13 28.11 -27.57
CA ILE A 480 -33.36 29.30 -27.16
C ILE A 480 -31.88 29.10 -27.50
N VAL A 481 -31.28 27.97 -27.09
CA VAL A 481 -29.85 27.70 -27.22
C VAL A 481 -29.39 27.58 -28.68
N ILE A 482 -30.27 27.20 -29.61
CA ILE A 482 -29.96 27.15 -31.05
C ILE A 482 -29.59 28.51 -31.63
N ASN A 483 -30.04 29.61 -31.00
CA ASN A 483 -29.74 30.99 -31.41
C ASN A 483 -28.51 31.56 -30.67
N LYS A 484 -27.78 30.73 -29.93
CA LYS A 484 -26.53 31.05 -29.24
C LYS A 484 -25.35 30.39 -29.97
N ASP A 485 -24.14 30.61 -29.48
CA ASP A 485 -22.99 29.79 -29.90
C ASP A 485 -23.17 28.36 -29.36
N PHE A 486 -23.93 27.56 -30.09
CA PHE A 486 -24.42 26.24 -29.66
C PHE A 486 -23.29 25.33 -29.17
N PHE A 487 -22.15 25.32 -29.85
CA PHE A 487 -21.03 24.44 -29.53
C PHE A 487 -20.31 24.80 -28.22
N VAL A 488 -20.40 26.05 -27.76
CA VAL A 488 -19.84 26.48 -26.46
C VAL A 488 -20.47 25.68 -25.33
N GLY A 489 -21.79 25.51 -25.35
CA GLY A 489 -22.54 24.78 -24.33
C GLY A 489 -22.23 23.28 -24.26
N PHE A 490 -21.74 22.69 -25.34
CA PHE A 490 -21.49 21.25 -25.49
C PHE A 490 -20.00 20.89 -25.54
N LYS A 491 -19.10 21.80 -25.16
CA LYS A 491 -17.65 21.58 -25.33
C LYS A 491 -17.14 20.29 -24.71
N LYS A 492 -17.63 19.92 -23.52
CA LYS A 492 -17.24 18.67 -22.83
C LYS A 492 -17.68 17.42 -23.58
N ILE A 493 -18.94 17.35 -24.00
CA ILE A 493 -19.46 16.19 -24.75
C ILE A 493 -18.86 16.11 -26.16
N ILE A 494 -18.55 17.25 -26.80
CA ILE A 494 -17.84 17.27 -28.09
C ILE A 494 -16.48 16.59 -27.92
N LYS A 495 -15.73 16.96 -26.87
CA LYS A 495 -14.44 16.33 -26.58
C LYS A 495 -14.58 14.83 -26.30
N GLU A 496 -15.54 14.45 -25.46
CA GLU A 496 -15.84 13.04 -25.13
C GLU A 496 -16.18 12.21 -26.38
N MET A 497 -16.98 12.76 -27.30
CA MET A 497 -17.36 12.08 -28.53
C MET A 497 -16.23 12.05 -29.56
N SER A 498 -15.40 13.09 -29.65
CA SER A 498 -14.22 13.10 -30.53
C SER A 498 -13.21 12.02 -30.16
N ASP A 499 -12.98 11.79 -28.86
CA ASP A 499 -12.10 10.72 -28.38
C ASP A 499 -12.63 9.31 -28.76
N ASN A 500 -13.94 9.18 -29.06
CA ASN A 500 -14.63 7.95 -29.43
C ASN A 500 -14.91 7.81 -30.95
N GLU A 501 -14.20 8.55 -31.81
CA GLU A 501 -14.39 8.52 -33.28
C GLU A 501 -15.84 8.88 -33.71
N CYS A 502 -16.42 9.91 -33.08
CA CYS A 502 -17.76 10.42 -33.39
C CYS A 502 -17.75 11.88 -33.90
N ASP A 503 -16.72 12.26 -34.66
CA ASP A 503 -16.52 13.64 -35.13
C ASP A 503 -17.53 14.08 -36.19
N LEU A 504 -18.05 13.17 -37.01
CA LEU A 504 -19.02 13.49 -38.07
C LEU A 504 -20.35 13.99 -37.50
N PHE A 505 -20.69 13.57 -36.28
CA PHE A 505 -21.89 14.06 -35.60
C PHE A 505 -21.87 15.59 -35.44
N TRP A 506 -20.71 16.15 -35.10
CA TRP A 506 -20.55 17.58 -34.85
C TRP A 506 -20.13 18.39 -36.08
N THR A 507 -19.48 17.75 -37.05
CA THR A 507 -18.88 18.43 -38.21
C THR A 507 -19.75 18.42 -39.47
N GLU A 508 -20.61 17.41 -39.66
CA GLU A 508 -21.40 17.25 -40.90
C GLU A 508 -22.92 17.47 -40.71
N LEU A 509 -23.44 17.39 -39.49
CA LEU A 509 -24.86 17.66 -39.21
C LEU A 509 -25.12 19.14 -38.96
N SER A 510 -26.27 19.65 -39.42
CA SER A 510 -26.71 21.00 -39.04
C SER A 510 -27.14 21.04 -37.56
N ILE A 511 -27.11 22.22 -36.93
CA ILE A 511 -27.53 22.37 -35.53
C ILE A 511 -28.99 21.92 -35.36
N GLU A 512 -29.86 22.20 -36.33
CA GLU A 512 -31.26 21.75 -36.33
C GLU A 512 -31.38 20.21 -36.37
N GLU A 513 -30.52 19.54 -37.15
CA GLU A 513 -30.48 18.07 -37.22
C GLU A 513 -29.98 17.48 -35.90
N ILE A 514 -28.92 18.04 -35.31
CA ILE A 514 -28.39 17.64 -34.01
C ILE A 514 -29.49 17.77 -32.96
N VAL A 515 -30.12 18.94 -32.84
CA VAL A 515 -31.20 19.17 -31.87
C VAL A 515 -32.38 18.22 -32.10
N SER A 516 -32.75 17.93 -33.36
CA SER A 516 -33.81 16.97 -33.66
C SER A 516 -33.48 15.55 -33.21
N LEU A 517 -32.23 15.10 -33.38
CA LEU A 517 -31.79 13.79 -32.93
C LEU A 517 -31.71 13.74 -31.40
N VAL A 518 -31.11 14.76 -30.79
CA VAL A 518 -30.95 14.89 -29.34
C VAL A 518 -32.31 14.90 -28.62
N LYS A 519 -33.29 15.67 -29.13
CA LYS A 519 -34.67 15.67 -28.58
C LYS A 519 -35.31 14.27 -28.61
N ARG A 520 -34.88 13.39 -29.50
CA ARG A 520 -35.46 12.05 -29.67
C ARG A 520 -34.72 10.98 -28.87
N TYR A 521 -33.39 11.04 -28.85
CA TYR A 521 -32.55 9.95 -28.37
C TYR A 521 -31.72 10.31 -27.13
N GLY A 522 -31.55 11.60 -26.82
CA GLY A 522 -30.81 12.06 -25.64
C GLY A 522 -29.38 11.54 -25.62
N ASP A 523 -28.90 11.19 -24.42
CA ASP A 523 -27.52 10.75 -24.19
C ASP A 523 -27.14 9.45 -24.91
N SER A 524 -28.11 8.64 -25.37
CA SER A 524 -27.82 7.44 -26.17
C SER A 524 -27.16 7.72 -27.53
N LEU A 525 -27.09 8.99 -27.97
CA LEU A 525 -26.37 9.39 -29.17
C LEU A 525 -24.85 9.49 -28.99
N LYS A 526 -24.36 9.59 -27.74
CA LYS A 526 -22.93 9.76 -27.44
C LYS A 526 -22.07 8.64 -28.03
N ASP A 527 -22.62 7.43 -28.09
CA ASP A 527 -21.90 6.22 -28.52
C ASP A 527 -22.19 5.84 -29.98
N VAL A 528 -22.86 6.71 -30.75
CA VAL A 528 -23.18 6.44 -32.16
C VAL A 528 -21.99 6.82 -33.05
N LYS A 529 -21.36 5.79 -33.61
CA LYS A 529 -20.12 5.89 -34.39
C LYS A 529 -20.26 6.64 -35.72
N ASP A 530 -19.16 7.22 -36.20
CA ASP A 530 -19.09 7.98 -37.45
C ASP A 530 -19.56 7.23 -38.70
N ASN A 531 -19.33 5.91 -38.78
CA ASN A 531 -19.83 5.11 -39.91
C ASN A 531 -21.37 5.08 -39.97
N VAL A 532 -22.03 5.06 -38.80
CA VAL A 532 -23.50 5.11 -38.69
C VAL A 532 -24.01 6.50 -39.06
N ILE A 533 -23.33 7.55 -38.61
CA ILE A 533 -23.64 8.93 -39.00
C ILE A 533 -23.48 9.13 -40.52
N SER A 534 -22.42 8.59 -41.10
CA SER A 534 -22.18 8.60 -42.56
C SER A 534 -23.32 7.94 -43.33
N GLU A 535 -23.79 6.77 -42.87
CA GLU A 535 -24.88 6.04 -43.52
C GLU A 535 -26.22 6.76 -43.36
N TYR A 536 -26.45 7.38 -42.19
CA TYR A 536 -27.59 8.26 -41.95
C TYR A 536 -27.59 9.47 -42.88
N LEU A 537 -26.44 10.14 -43.09
CA LEU A 537 -26.31 11.28 -44.00
C LEU A 537 -26.67 10.92 -45.45
N ILE A 538 -26.34 9.71 -45.89
CA ILE A 538 -26.65 9.19 -47.24
C ILE A 538 -28.13 8.82 -47.39
N SER A 539 -28.65 8.04 -46.43
CA SER A 539 -29.98 7.42 -46.55
C SER A 539 -31.12 8.28 -46.01
N ARG A 540 -30.82 9.14 -45.03
CA ARG A 540 -31.77 9.85 -44.17
C ARG A 540 -32.76 8.92 -43.45
N ASP A 541 -32.38 7.66 -43.25
CA ASP A 541 -33.16 6.69 -42.49
C ASP A 541 -32.73 6.66 -41.02
N VAL A 542 -33.58 7.20 -40.14
CA VAL A 542 -33.38 7.23 -38.69
C VAL A 542 -33.27 5.85 -38.06
N LYS A 543 -33.76 4.80 -38.72
CA LYS A 543 -33.69 3.41 -38.20
C LYS A 543 -32.26 2.90 -38.08
N ILE A 544 -31.33 3.47 -38.85
CA ILE A 544 -29.91 3.11 -38.79
C ILE A 544 -29.32 3.55 -37.45
N ILE A 545 -29.67 4.74 -36.97
CA ILE A 545 -29.31 5.24 -35.64
C ILE A 545 -29.98 4.40 -34.55
N GLU A 546 -31.29 4.12 -34.69
CA GLU A 546 -32.03 3.30 -33.71
C GLU A 546 -31.42 1.90 -33.53
N ALA A 547 -30.96 1.28 -34.63
CA ALA A 547 -30.32 -0.03 -34.60
C ALA A 547 -28.96 -0.02 -33.90
N GLU A 548 -28.15 1.02 -34.09
CA GLU A 548 -26.86 1.13 -33.37
C GLU A 548 -27.08 1.43 -31.88
N ILE A 549 -28.03 2.31 -31.53
CA ILE A 549 -28.41 2.56 -30.13
C ILE A 549 -28.85 1.26 -29.45
N GLU A 550 -29.72 0.48 -30.09
CA GLU A 550 -30.17 -0.81 -29.57
C GLU A 550 -28.99 -1.75 -29.30
N LYS A 551 -28.10 -1.89 -30.28
CA LYS A 551 -26.91 -2.73 -30.16
C LYS A 551 -26.02 -2.28 -29.01
N ASN A 552 -25.76 -0.97 -28.88
CA ASN A 552 -24.88 -0.44 -27.85
C ASN A 552 -25.43 -0.63 -26.43
N ILE A 553 -26.74 -0.44 -26.23
CA ILE A 553 -27.38 -0.67 -24.92
C ILE A 553 -27.29 -2.16 -24.54
N LEU A 554 -27.57 -3.07 -25.48
CA LEU A 554 -27.51 -4.52 -25.25
C LEU A 554 -26.09 -5.02 -25.03
N SER A 555 -25.10 -4.44 -25.71
CA SER A 555 -23.68 -4.80 -25.57
C SER A 555 -22.97 -4.08 -24.44
N ARG A 556 -23.68 -3.30 -23.61
CA ARG A 556 -23.10 -2.46 -22.54
C ARG A 556 -22.11 -1.40 -23.01
N ALA A 557 -22.14 -1.05 -24.30
CA ALA A 557 -21.37 0.07 -24.84
C ALA A 557 -22.02 1.42 -24.52
N SER A 558 -23.35 1.43 -24.35
CA SER A 558 -24.10 2.58 -23.86
C SER A 558 -24.71 2.31 -22.49
N LYS A 559 -24.86 3.39 -21.73
CA LYS A 559 -25.55 3.39 -20.44
C LYS A 559 -26.99 2.92 -20.59
N TYR A 560 -27.41 2.03 -19.69
CA TYR A 560 -28.77 1.53 -19.55
C TYR A 560 -29.47 2.21 -18.36
N ASP A 561 -30.22 3.28 -18.61
CA ASP A 561 -30.95 4.03 -17.60
C ASP A 561 -32.46 4.17 -17.91
N GLU A 562 -33.19 4.85 -17.02
CA GLU A 562 -34.61 5.14 -17.23
C GLU A 562 -34.84 6.08 -18.43
N ASP A 563 -33.85 6.83 -18.88
CA ASP A 563 -33.97 7.84 -19.92
C ASP A 563 -33.70 7.28 -21.33
N VAL A 564 -33.44 5.98 -21.47
CA VAL A 564 -33.23 5.35 -22.78
C VAL A 564 -34.41 5.58 -23.74
N PRO A 565 -34.17 5.61 -25.07
CA PRO A 565 -35.17 6.03 -26.04
C PRO A 565 -36.41 5.13 -26.09
N GLU A 566 -37.57 5.73 -26.41
CA GLU A 566 -38.86 5.04 -26.46
C GLU A 566 -38.88 3.85 -27.44
N CYS A 567 -38.11 3.93 -28.53
CA CYS A 567 -37.97 2.84 -29.49
C CYS A 567 -37.34 1.57 -28.86
N PHE A 568 -36.44 1.74 -27.89
CA PHE A 568 -35.84 0.64 -27.15
C PHE A 568 -36.81 0.11 -26.09
N LYS A 569 -37.42 0.99 -25.27
CA LYS A 569 -38.40 0.63 -24.23
C LYS A 569 -39.57 -0.18 -24.80
N SER A 570 -40.11 0.26 -25.93
CA SER A 570 -41.21 -0.42 -26.62
C SER A 570 -40.83 -1.82 -27.14
N LYS A 571 -39.54 -2.06 -27.43
CA LYS A 571 -39.05 -3.34 -27.96
C LYS A 571 -38.66 -4.33 -26.86
N TYR A 572 -38.18 -3.82 -25.71
CA TYR A 572 -37.70 -4.61 -24.57
C TYR A 572 -38.41 -4.21 -23.26
N PRO A 573 -39.75 -4.26 -23.18
CA PRO A 573 -40.48 -3.83 -21.98
C PRO A 573 -40.11 -4.66 -20.74
N GLU A 574 -39.69 -5.90 -20.92
CA GLU A 574 -39.26 -6.79 -19.84
C GLU A 574 -37.95 -6.36 -19.18
N MET A 575 -37.17 -5.46 -19.78
CA MET A 575 -35.92 -5.00 -19.18
C MET A 575 -36.15 -3.95 -18.10
N PHE A 576 -37.31 -3.28 -18.08
CA PHE A 576 -37.59 -2.14 -17.21
C PHE A 576 -38.44 -2.49 -16.00
N LEU A 577 -38.23 -1.76 -14.92
CA LEU A 577 -39.08 -1.81 -13.72
C LEU A 577 -40.42 -1.10 -13.98
N GLY A 578 -41.46 -1.52 -13.26
CA GLY A 578 -42.75 -0.82 -13.24
C GLY A 578 -42.64 0.58 -12.64
N ASP A 579 -43.54 1.47 -13.04
CA ASP A 579 -43.58 2.85 -12.54
C ASP A 579 -43.74 2.92 -11.01
N ASP A 580 -44.39 1.92 -10.41
CA ASP A 580 -44.64 1.77 -8.98
C ASP A 580 -43.46 1.19 -8.18
N ALA A 581 -42.34 0.84 -8.83
CA ALA A 581 -41.13 0.39 -8.15
C ALA A 581 -40.50 1.51 -7.30
N PRO A 582 -39.92 1.20 -6.12
CA PRO A 582 -39.26 2.19 -5.27
C PRO A 582 -38.09 2.91 -5.95
N ASP A 583 -37.92 4.21 -5.68
CA ASP A 583 -36.85 5.02 -6.27
C ASP A 583 -35.45 4.47 -5.95
N ASP A 584 -35.24 3.94 -4.75
CA ASP A 584 -33.98 3.29 -4.37
C ASP A 584 -33.68 2.04 -5.18
N LEU A 585 -34.71 1.23 -5.52
CA LEU A 585 -34.54 0.07 -6.38
C LEU A 585 -34.22 0.50 -7.82
N LYS A 586 -34.91 1.53 -8.32
CA LYS A 586 -34.64 2.06 -9.66
C LYS A 586 -33.20 2.57 -9.78
N ARG A 587 -32.72 3.34 -8.78
CA ARG A 587 -31.36 3.89 -8.75
C ARG A 587 -30.27 2.84 -8.96
N ILE A 588 -30.44 1.66 -8.40
CA ILE A 588 -29.42 0.59 -8.41
C ILE A 588 -29.67 -0.46 -9.49
N PHE A 589 -30.89 -0.59 -10.01
CA PHE A 589 -31.24 -1.59 -11.03
C PHE A 589 -30.71 -1.21 -12.42
N TYR A 590 -30.75 0.09 -12.73
CA TYR A 590 -30.18 0.66 -13.93
C TYR A 590 -28.69 0.94 -13.75
N ASP A 591 -27.97 1.22 -14.83
CA ASP A 591 -26.55 1.56 -14.78
C ASP A 591 -26.36 2.85 -13.95
N GLY A 592 -25.91 2.69 -12.70
CA GLY A 592 -25.65 3.75 -11.74
C GLY A 592 -24.29 3.55 -11.06
N ASP A 593 -24.05 4.30 -9.98
CA ASP A 593 -22.80 4.21 -9.21
C ASP A 593 -22.72 2.92 -8.36
N ASP A 594 -23.88 2.35 -8.02
CA ASP A 594 -24.01 1.13 -7.22
C ASP A 594 -24.33 -0.08 -8.11
N GLU A 595 -23.69 -1.22 -7.86
CA GLU A 595 -23.91 -2.44 -8.63
C GLU A 595 -25.09 -3.27 -8.10
N PHE A 596 -26.08 -3.56 -8.97
CA PHE A 596 -27.12 -4.53 -8.66
C PHE A 596 -26.56 -5.94 -8.55
N ASN A 597 -26.73 -6.58 -7.38
CA ASN A 597 -26.26 -7.94 -7.17
C ASN A 597 -27.19 -8.72 -6.22
N PHE A 598 -26.84 -9.98 -5.95
CA PHE A 598 -27.64 -10.84 -5.08
C PHE A 598 -27.62 -10.43 -3.59
N ASN A 599 -26.64 -9.65 -3.14
CA ASN A 599 -26.65 -9.08 -1.78
C ASN A 599 -27.76 -8.05 -1.63
N VAL A 600 -27.95 -7.20 -2.65
CA VAL A 600 -29.06 -6.22 -2.69
C VAL A 600 -30.41 -6.90 -2.49
N ILE A 601 -30.65 -8.00 -3.20
CA ILE A 601 -31.90 -8.78 -3.08
C ILE A 601 -32.05 -9.39 -1.68
N ARG A 602 -30.94 -9.75 -1.03
CA ARG A 602 -30.93 -10.33 0.32
C ARG A 602 -31.23 -9.29 1.41
N GLU A 603 -30.71 -8.08 1.23
CA GLU A 603 -30.93 -6.95 2.13
C GLU A 603 -32.33 -6.37 1.99
N HIS A 604 -32.91 -6.45 0.79
CA HIS A 604 -34.24 -5.92 0.46
C HIS A 604 -35.16 -6.99 -0.16
N PRO A 605 -35.55 -8.03 0.60
CA PRO A 605 -36.40 -9.11 0.09
C PRO A 605 -37.79 -8.63 -0.34
N GLU A 606 -38.27 -7.49 0.18
CA GLU A 606 -39.52 -6.83 -0.25
C GLU A 606 -39.49 -6.38 -1.72
N TRP A 607 -38.32 -6.18 -2.32
CA TRP A 607 -38.20 -5.75 -3.71
C TRP A 607 -38.47 -6.85 -4.72
N ILE A 608 -38.46 -8.12 -4.30
CA ILE A 608 -38.67 -9.27 -5.17
C ILE A 608 -39.99 -9.17 -5.96
N ILE A 609 -41.02 -8.55 -5.38
CA ILE A 609 -42.32 -8.35 -6.06
C ILE A 609 -42.22 -7.48 -7.32
N TYR A 610 -41.29 -6.51 -7.34
CA TYR A 610 -41.08 -5.63 -8.49
C TYR A 610 -40.16 -6.24 -9.56
N LEU A 611 -39.46 -7.33 -9.21
CA LEU A 611 -38.57 -8.06 -10.12
C LEU A 611 -39.29 -9.21 -10.84
N GLU A 612 -40.55 -9.48 -10.50
CA GLU A 612 -41.34 -10.54 -11.12
C GLU A 612 -41.63 -10.22 -12.59
N GLY A 613 -41.18 -11.09 -13.50
CA GLY A 613 -41.33 -10.89 -14.95
C GLY A 613 -40.31 -9.93 -15.58
N VAL A 614 -39.45 -9.29 -14.78
CA VAL A 614 -38.36 -8.43 -15.25
C VAL A 614 -37.12 -9.25 -15.60
N ASN A 615 -36.46 -8.92 -16.71
CA ASN A 615 -35.21 -9.51 -17.14
C ASN A 615 -34.02 -8.89 -16.39
N LEU A 616 -33.53 -9.58 -15.37
CA LEU A 616 -32.43 -9.12 -14.52
C LEU A 616 -31.03 -9.18 -15.17
N SER A 617 -30.89 -9.81 -16.35
CA SER A 617 -29.57 -10.05 -16.95
C SER A 617 -28.79 -8.75 -17.21
N ARG A 618 -29.47 -7.66 -17.58
CA ARG A 618 -28.79 -6.37 -17.84
C ARG A 618 -28.42 -5.62 -16.57
N ALA A 619 -29.18 -5.81 -15.49
CA ALA A 619 -28.94 -5.16 -14.19
C ALA A 619 -27.70 -5.73 -13.47
N PHE A 620 -27.47 -7.04 -13.58
CA PHE A 620 -26.26 -7.67 -13.01
C PHE A 620 -25.03 -7.44 -13.90
N SER A 621 -23.82 -7.54 -13.35
CA SER A 621 -22.58 -7.54 -14.15
C SER A 621 -22.45 -8.75 -15.09
N GLU A 622 -21.55 -8.64 -16.07
CA GLU A 622 -21.34 -9.66 -17.10
C GLU A 622 -20.95 -11.04 -16.53
N ASN A 623 -20.32 -11.07 -15.35
CA ASN A 623 -19.89 -12.31 -14.71
C ASN A 623 -21.06 -13.22 -14.26
N TYR A 624 -22.28 -12.69 -14.21
CA TYR A 624 -23.50 -13.43 -13.88
C TYR A 624 -24.27 -13.95 -15.11
N GLN A 625 -23.88 -13.59 -16.33
CA GLN A 625 -24.68 -13.93 -17.53
C GLN A 625 -24.90 -15.43 -17.71
N LEU A 626 -23.90 -16.25 -17.40
CA LEU A 626 -24.03 -17.70 -17.49
C LEU A 626 -25.16 -18.26 -16.61
N PHE A 627 -25.46 -17.60 -15.48
CA PHE A 627 -26.60 -17.99 -14.65
C PHE A 627 -27.92 -17.66 -15.33
N PHE A 628 -28.08 -16.44 -15.86
CA PHE A 628 -29.30 -16.02 -16.54
C PHE A 628 -29.57 -16.79 -17.83
N GLU A 629 -28.53 -17.25 -18.52
CA GLU A 629 -28.67 -18.15 -19.68
C GLU A 629 -29.22 -19.54 -19.32
N LYS A 630 -28.93 -20.04 -18.11
CA LYS A 630 -29.18 -21.44 -17.73
C LYS A 630 -30.29 -21.62 -16.70
N LEU A 631 -30.61 -20.58 -15.93
CA LEU A 631 -31.57 -20.59 -14.83
C LEU A 631 -32.48 -19.36 -14.94
N SER A 632 -33.76 -19.53 -14.59
CA SER A 632 -34.70 -18.42 -14.49
C SER A 632 -34.42 -17.55 -13.26
N ASN A 633 -34.82 -16.28 -13.29
CA ASN A 633 -34.68 -15.35 -12.18
C ASN A 633 -35.27 -15.91 -10.88
N GLU A 634 -36.45 -16.54 -10.95
CA GLU A 634 -37.07 -17.23 -9.81
C GLU A 634 -36.16 -18.30 -9.18
N LYS A 635 -35.46 -19.09 -10.01
CA LYS A 635 -34.55 -20.14 -9.51
C LYS A 635 -33.30 -19.54 -8.88
N LEU A 636 -32.77 -18.45 -9.44
CA LEU A 636 -31.59 -17.77 -8.92
C LEU A 636 -31.88 -17.07 -7.60
N ILE A 637 -32.99 -16.35 -7.49
CA ILE A 637 -33.44 -15.72 -6.24
C ILE A 637 -33.67 -16.81 -5.17
N ASN A 638 -34.32 -17.93 -5.52
CA ASN A 638 -34.53 -19.03 -4.57
C ASN A 638 -33.21 -19.69 -4.14
N LEU A 639 -32.26 -19.84 -5.06
CA LEU A 639 -30.92 -20.37 -4.78
C LEU A 639 -30.19 -19.50 -3.76
N GLU A 640 -30.20 -18.19 -3.98
CA GLU A 640 -29.59 -17.19 -3.11
C GLU A 640 -30.23 -17.18 -1.72
N LEU A 641 -31.56 -17.11 -1.64
CA LEU A 641 -32.27 -17.09 -0.36
C LEU A 641 -32.03 -18.35 0.48
N LYS A 642 -31.81 -19.51 -0.17
CA LYS A 642 -31.52 -20.78 0.52
C LYS A 642 -30.05 -20.94 0.90
N ASN A 643 -29.14 -20.36 0.13
CA ASN A 643 -27.69 -20.50 0.31
C ASN A 643 -27.03 -19.12 0.15
N PRO A 644 -27.21 -18.20 1.12
CA PRO A 644 -26.73 -16.83 1.01
C PRO A 644 -25.25 -16.75 0.67
N GLY A 645 -24.90 -15.97 -0.34
CA GLY A 645 -23.52 -15.66 -0.73
C GLY A 645 -22.86 -16.67 -1.66
N VAL A 646 -23.44 -17.87 -1.83
CA VAL A 646 -22.84 -18.93 -2.66
C VAL A 646 -22.77 -18.54 -4.13
N ILE A 647 -23.76 -17.80 -4.65
CA ILE A 647 -23.73 -17.38 -6.06
C ILE A 647 -22.56 -16.41 -6.26
N SER A 648 -22.44 -15.37 -5.43
CA SER A 648 -21.36 -14.38 -5.53
C SER A 648 -19.97 -15.02 -5.40
N GLU A 649 -19.77 -15.88 -4.39
CA GLU A 649 -18.48 -16.56 -4.19
C GLU A 649 -18.11 -17.50 -5.35
N MET A 650 -19.11 -18.07 -6.04
CA MET A 650 -18.88 -18.87 -7.25
C MET A 650 -18.63 -18.03 -8.51
N VAL A 651 -19.13 -16.79 -8.54
CA VAL A 651 -18.83 -15.84 -9.60
C VAL A 651 -17.40 -15.32 -9.48
N GLU A 652 -17.02 -14.89 -8.27
CA GLU A 652 -15.67 -14.41 -7.95
C GLU A 652 -14.60 -15.43 -8.36
N ASP A 653 -14.79 -16.69 -7.99
CA ASP A 653 -13.83 -17.76 -8.29
C ASP A 653 -14.02 -18.41 -9.68
N ARG A 654 -14.91 -17.87 -10.52
CA ARG A 654 -15.20 -18.37 -11.89
C ARG A 654 -15.69 -19.84 -11.96
N TYR A 655 -16.48 -20.27 -10.99
CA TYR A 655 -17.09 -21.61 -10.89
C TYR A 655 -18.62 -21.64 -11.17
N GLN A 656 -19.14 -20.68 -11.94
CA GLN A 656 -20.57 -20.58 -12.25
C GLN A 656 -21.13 -21.87 -12.85
N LYS A 657 -20.38 -22.49 -13.78
CA LYS A 657 -20.76 -23.76 -14.41
C LYS A 657 -20.92 -24.88 -13.39
N ASN A 658 -20.02 -24.97 -12.41
CA ASN A 658 -20.07 -26.01 -11.38
C ASN A 658 -21.33 -25.85 -10.53
N LEU A 659 -21.64 -24.62 -10.07
CA LEU A 659 -22.84 -24.37 -9.27
C LEU A 659 -24.11 -24.76 -10.03
N ILE A 660 -24.20 -24.41 -11.32
CA ILE A 660 -25.35 -24.75 -12.17
C ILE A 660 -25.53 -26.27 -12.26
N GLU A 661 -24.45 -27.02 -12.50
CA GLU A 661 -24.52 -28.48 -12.63
C GLU A 661 -24.83 -29.17 -11.30
N TRP A 662 -24.28 -28.67 -10.18
CA TRP A 662 -24.67 -29.11 -8.84
C TRP A 662 -26.14 -28.86 -8.53
N TYR A 663 -26.64 -27.66 -8.82
CA TYR A 663 -28.03 -27.31 -8.63
C TYR A 663 -28.97 -28.21 -9.44
N LYS A 664 -28.65 -28.47 -10.71
CA LYS A 664 -29.40 -29.42 -11.56
C LYS A 664 -29.37 -30.83 -10.99
N ALA A 665 -28.20 -31.32 -10.59
CA ALA A 665 -28.02 -32.69 -10.11
C ALA A 665 -28.73 -32.96 -8.78
N THR A 666 -28.81 -31.97 -7.89
CA THR A 666 -29.57 -32.08 -6.63
C THR A 666 -31.06 -31.75 -6.78
N GLY A 667 -31.48 -31.31 -7.98
CA GLY A 667 -32.82 -30.80 -8.24
C GLY A 667 -33.16 -29.58 -7.38
N GLY A 668 -32.16 -28.76 -7.04
CA GLY A 668 -32.31 -27.56 -6.19
C GLY A 668 -32.70 -27.84 -4.74
N ARG A 669 -32.57 -29.07 -4.25
CA ARG A 669 -32.98 -29.46 -2.88
C ARG A 669 -31.94 -29.10 -1.81
N PHE A 670 -30.67 -29.19 -2.17
CA PHE A 670 -29.54 -28.83 -1.31
C PHE A 670 -28.31 -28.54 -2.18
N LEU A 671 -27.31 -27.87 -1.61
CA LEU A 671 -25.98 -27.75 -2.19
C LEU A 671 -24.93 -28.37 -1.26
N PRO A 672 -23.89 -29.04 -1.78
CA PRO A 672 -22.73 -29.44 -0.98
C PRO A 672 -21.98 -28.22 -0.43
N ASN A 673 -21.02 -28.46 0.47
CA ASN A 673 -20.07 -27.41 0.87
C ASN A 673 -19.31 -26.88 -0.35
N LEU A 674 -18.93 -25.60 -0.32
CA LEU A 674 -18.25 -24.90 -1.39
C LEU A 674 -17.02 -25.64 -1.95
N ALA A 675 -16.17 -26.20 -1.08
CA ALA A 675 -14.99 -26.97 -1.51
C ALA A 675 -15.38 -28.17 -2.39
N VAL A 676 -16.48 -28.84 -2.04
CA VAL A 676 -17.01 -29.94 -2.86
C VAL A 676 -17.51 -29.42 -4.20
N MET A 677 -18.22 -28.30 -4.20
CA MET A 677 -18.76 -27.75 -5.45
C MET A 677 -17.66 -27.28 -6.41
N LYS A 678 -16.59 -26.66 -5.89
CA LYS A 678 -15.45 -26.18 -6.66
C LYS A 678 -14.58 -27.32 -7.19
N MET A 679 -14.26 -28.32 -6.36
CA MET A 679 -13.22 -29.31 -6.69
C MET A 679 -13.73 -30.65 -7.23
N PHE A 680 -14.96 -31.06 -6.89
CA PHE A 680 -15.43 -32.39 -7.27
C PHE A 680 -15.78 -32.43 -8.77
N PRO A 681 -15.31 -33.43 -9.53
CA PRO A 681 -15.58 -33.51 -10.96
C PRO A 681 -17.08 -33.48 -11.28
N VAL A 682 -17.47 -32.51 -12.10
CA VAL A 682 -18.88 -32.23 -12.41
C VAL A 682 -19.55 -33.43 -13.12
N GLU A 683 -18.79 -34.15 -13.94
CA GLU A 683 -19.23 -35.34 -14.65
C GLU A 683 -19.50 -36.53 -13.71
N GLU A 684 -19.03 -36.47 -12.46
CA GLU A 684 -19.14 -37.57 -11.48
C GLU A 684 -20.01 -37.22 -10.27
N ILE A 685 -20.79 -36.14 -10.32
CA ILE A 685 -21.67 -35.72 -9.21
C ILE A 685 -22.58 -36.87 -8.73
N ASP A 686 -23.03 -37.73 -9.63
CA ASP A 686 -23.83 -38.91 -9.29
C ASP A 686 -23.13 -39.87 -8.31
N LYS A 687 -21.80 -40.03 -8.41
CA LYS A 687 -20.98 -40.80 -7.46
C LYS A 687 -20.97 -40.16 -6.08
N PHE A 688 -20.86 -38.83 -6.02
CA PHE A 688 -20.94 -38.09 -4.76
C PHE A 688 -22.31 -38.30 -4.12
N LEU A 689 -23.41 -38.11 -4.86
CA LEU A 689 -24.77 -38.23 -4.35
C LEU A 689 -25.04 -39.65 -3.79
N ARG A 690 -24.60 -40.70 -4.49
CA ARG A 690 -24.71 -42.09 -4.02
C ARG A 690 -23.98 -42.35 -2.70
N ASN A 691 -22.88 -41.63 -2.42
CA ASN A 691 -22.04 -41.82 -1.25
C ASN A 691 -22.10 -40.65 -0.25
N SER A 692 -23.05 -39.73 -0.43
CA SER A 692 -23.24 -38.54 0.42
C SER A 692 -23.31 -38.86 1.91
N LYS A 693 -24.01 -39.95 2.29
CA LYS A 693 -24.07 -40.40 3.70
C LYS A 693 -22.70 -40.77 4.28
N LYS A 694 -21.81 -41.37 3.48
CA LYS A 694 -20.44 -41.70 3.90
C LYS A 694 -19.61 -40.44 4.05
N TRP A 695 -19.71 -39.53 3.08
CA TRP A 695 -19.05 -38.22 3.14
C TRP A 695 -19.48 -37.42 4.37
N SER A 696 -20.79 -37.28 4.62
CA SER A 696 -21.32 -36.59 5.80
C SER A 696 -20.90 -37.23 7.12
N LYS A 697 -20.58 -38.53 7.13
CA LYS A 697 -20.01 -39.18 8.31
C LYS A 697 -18.52 -38.88 8.47
N LEU A 698 -17.74 -38.93 7.40
CA LEU A 698 -16.31 -38.55 7.42
C LEU A 698 -16.09 -37.12 7.91
N VAL A 699 -16.80 -36.15 7.34
CA VAL A 699 -16.66 -34.72 7.70
C VAL A 699 -16.97 -34.48 9.19
N ARG A 700 -18.01 -35.13 9.71
CA ARG A 700 -18.39 -35.03 11.13
C ARG A 700 -17.34 -35.65 12.05
N ASP A 701 -16.81 -36.81 11.69
CA ASP A 701 -15.90 -37.58 12.53
C ASP A 701 -14.46 -37.00 12.51
N SER A 702 -14.03 -36.40 11.38
CA SER A 702 -12.72 -35.75 11.26
C SER A 702 -12.63 -34.38 11.94
N LYS A 703 -13.78 -33.77 12.28
CA LYS A 703 -13.88 -32.46 12.95
C LYS A 703 -13.15 -31.34 12.19
N ILE A 704 -13.28 -31.31 10.85
CA ILE A 704 -12.75 -30.24 9.99
C ILE A 704 -13.22 -28.88 10.47
N LYS A 705 -12.30 -27.90 10.48
CA LYS A 705 -12.56 -26.52 10.89
C LYS A 705 -12.33 -25.48 9.80
N SER A 706 -11.57 -25.81 8.75
CA SER A 706 -11.21 -24.85 7.68
C SER A 706 -11.53 -25.37 6.28
N TYR A 707 -11.56 -24.44 5.32
CA TYR A 707 -11.72 -24.74 3.90
C TYR A 707 -10.58 -25.65 3.38
N LYS A 708 -9.31 -25.33 3.67
CA LYS A 708 -8.15 -26.16 3.31
C LYS A 708 -8.23 -27.60 3.85
N GLN A 709 -8.72 -27.77 5.07
CA GLN A 709 -8.95 -29.09 5.66
C GLN A 709 -10.07 -29.87 4.96
N MET A 710 -11.12 -29.15 4.51
CA MET A 710 -12.19 -29.74 3.71
C MET A 710 -11.65 -30.25 2.37
N GLU A 711 -10.80 -29.47 1.70
CA GLU A 711 -10.16 -29.86 0.44
C GLU A 711 -9.27 -31.10 0.61
N ALA A 712 -8.37 -31.10 1.60
CA ALA A 712 -7.48 -32.23 1.87
C ALA A 712 -8.27 -33.50 2.18
N LEU A 713 -9.32 -33.42 3.01
CA LEU A 713 -10.17 -34.59 3.25
C LEU A 713 -10.90 -35.04 1.99
N LEU A 714 -11.40 -34.11 1.17
CA LEU A 714 -12.11 -34.42 -0.06
C LEU A 714 -11.20 -35.18 -1.03
N LYS A 715 -9.98 -34.67 -1.26
CA LYS A 715 -8.95 -35.30 -2.10
C LYS A 715 -8.58 -36.69 -1.58
N GLY A 716 -8.34 -36.84 -0.27
CA GLY A 716 -8.02 -38.12 0.35
C GLY A 716 -9.17 -39.14 0.26
N ALA A 717 -10.40 -38.71 0.54
CA ALA A 717 -11.61 -39.54 0.43
C ALA A 717 -11.87 -39.99 -1.02
N TYR A 718 -11.62 -39.10 -1.99
CA TYR A 718 -11.68 -39.40 -3.41
C TYR A 718 -10.63 -40.45 -3.81
N ALA A 719 -9.35 -40.20 -3.49
CA ALA A 719 -8.25 -41.08 -3.86
C ALA A 719 -8.33 -42.48 -3.23
N ILE A 720 -8.88 -42.61 -2.00
CA ILE A 720 -9.07 -43.93 -1.37
C ILE A 720 -10.34 -44.67 -1.85
N GLY A 721 -11.17 -44.01 -2.66
CA GLY A 721 -12.35 -44.60 -3.31
C GLY A 721 -13.63 -44.57 -2.50
N VAL A 722 -13.81 -43.58 -1.61
CA VAL A 722 -15.07 -43.43 -0.85
C VAL A 722 -16.25 -43.21 -1.79
N PHE A 723 -16.08 -42.39 -2.83
CA PHE A 723 -17.14 -42.05 -3.80
C PHE A 723 -17.34 -43.14 -4.88
N ASP A 724 -16.39 -44.05 -5.06
CA ASP A 724 -16.52 -45.24 -5.91
C ASP A 724 -17.08 -46.47 -5.15
N GLY A 725 -17.59 -46.26 -3.94
CA GLY A 725 -18.26 -47.30 -3.16
C GLY A 725 -17.33 -48.32 -2.49
N LYS A 726 -16.02 -48.05 -2.39
CA LYS A 726 -15.09 -48.92 -1.64
C LYS A 726 -15.28 -48.78 -0.12
N ASP A 727 -16.08 -49.65 0.47
CA ASP A 727 -16.32 -49.69 1.92
C ASP A 727 -15.03 -49.87 2.74
N ALA A 728 -14.04 -50.57 2.19
CA ALA A 728 -12.74 -50.76 2.85
C ALA A 728 -12.00 -49.43 3.05
N GLY A 729 -11.99 -48.54 2.04
CA GLY A 729 -11.32 -47.24 2.12
C GLY A 729 -12.00 -46.31 3.12
N PHE A 730 -13.33 -46.22 3.05
CA PHE A 730 -14.14 -45.48 4.03
C PHE A 730 -13.92 -45.98 5.46
N THR A 731 -13.98 -47.30 5.67
CA THR A 731 -13.77 -47.92 6.99
C THR A 731 -12.36 -47.66 7.50
N LYS A 732 -11.35 -47.69 6.61
CA LYS A 732 -9.96 -47.44 6.96
C LYS A 732 -9.75 -46.00 7.44
N LEU A 733 -10.23 -45.00 6.70
CA LEU A 733 -10.16 -43.59 7.12
C LEU A 733 -10.91 -43.36 8.43
N ILE A 734 -12.15 -43.83 8.55
CA ILE A 734 -12.96 -43.66 9.77
C ILE A 734 -12.26 -44.24 11.01
N ARG A 735 -11.63 -45.42 10.90
CA ARG A 735 -10.87 -46.00 12.02
C ARG A 735 -9.64 -45.16 12.34
N LEU A 736 -8.89 -44.71 11.33
CA LEU A 736 -7.70 -43.90 11.56
C LEU A 736 -7.99 -42.51 12.14
N PHE A 737 -9.18 -41.94 11.91
CA PHE A 737 -9.62 -40.69 12.55
C PHE A 737 -10.18 -40.87 13.97
N ASN A 738 -10.77 -42.03 14.29
CA ASN A 738 -11.55 -42.20 15.54
C ASN A 738 -10.97 -43.20 16.55
N ASP A 739 -10.26 -44.23 16.12
CA ASP A 739 -9.79 -45.31 16.99
C ASP A 739 -8.34 -45.05 17.47
N VAL A 740 -7.84 -45.86 18.40
CA VAL A 740 -6.44 -45.83 18.88
C VAL A 740 -5.71 -47.12 18.47
N PRO A 741 -4.36 -47.12 18.35
CA PRO A 741 -3.62 -48.27 17.85
C PRO A 741 -3.79 -49.49 18.76
N GLN A 742 -4.20 -50.65 18.23
CA GLN A 742 -4.41 -51.84 19.09
C GLN A 742 -3.14 -52.35 19.76
N LYS A 743 -1.98 -52.04 19.18
CA LYS A 743 -0.66 -52.41 19.66
C LYS A 743 0.31 -51.26 19.43
N ILE A 744 1.13 -50.97 20.44
CA ILE A 744 2.17 -49.92 20.39
C ILE A 744 3.50 -50.49 20.91
N SER A 745 4.62 -49.91 20.45
CA SER A 745 5.95 -50.28 20.94
C SER A 745 6.15 -49.81 22.39
N ARG A 746 7.16 -50.37 23.05
CA ARG A 746 7.58 -49.89 24.37
C ARG A 746 7.96 -48.40 24.36
N GLU A 747 8.71 -47.97 23.35
CA GLU A 747 9.10 -46.57 23.16
C GLU A 747 7.88 -45.65 23.04
N ASN A 748 6.87 -46.06 22.25
CA ASN A 748 5.63 -45.30 22.10
C ASN A 748 4.79 -45.29 23.38
N PHE A 749 4.80 -46.38 24.15
CA PHE A 749 4.16 -46.41 25.47
C PHE A 749 4.86 -45.46 26.44
N GLU A 750 6.20 -45.45 26.45
CA GLU A 750 7.01 -44.54 27.28
C GLU A 750 6.78 -43.07 26.89
N LEU A 751 6.67 -42.74 25.60
CA LEU A 751 6.30 -41.40 25.12
C LEU A 751 4.96 -40.91 25.69
N ILE A 752 3.93 -41.78 25.67
CA ILE A 752 2.62 -41.43 26.22
C ILE A 752 2.68 -41.33 27.74
N TYR A 753 3.42 -42.24 28.38
CA TYR A 753 3.62 -42.25 29.82
C TYR A 753 4.25 -40.95 30.31
N ASP A 754 5.32 -40.48 29.64
CA ASP A 754 6.00 -39.23 29.97
C ASP A 754 5.09 -38.02 29.76
N TYR A 755 4.33 -37.98 28.66
CA TYR A 755 3.36 -36.92 28.40
C TYR A 755 2.27 -36.86 29.48
N ILE A 756 1.68 -38.01 29.84
CA ILE A 756 0.65 -38.09 30.90
C ILE A 756 1.26 -37.72 32.25
N LYS A 757 2.46 -38.20 32.58
CA LYS A 757 3.14 -37.89 33.84
C LYS A 757 3.44 -36.41 34.01
N MET A 758 3.81 -35.72 32.92
CA MET A 758 4.02 -34.27 32.91
C MET A 758 2.71 -33.49 33.08
N ALA A 759 1.59 -34.02 32.58
CA ALA A 759 0.29 -33.34 32.61
C ALA A 759 -0.53 -33.62 33.90
N ASP A 760 -0.60 -34.88 34.33
CA ASP A 760 -1.36 -35.36 35.48
C ASP A 760 -0.91 -36.79 35.88
N GLU A 761 -0.19 -36.91 36.99
CA GLU A 761 0.34 -38.20 37.49
C GLU A 761 -0.76 -39.23 37.79
N SER A 762 -2.00 -38.79 38.07
CA SER A 762 -3.15 -39.69 38.29
C SER A 762 -3.69 -40.33 37.00
N GLY A 763 -3.29 -39.82 35.82
CA GLY A 763 -3.64 -40.36 34.51
C GLY A 763 -2.85 -41.62 34.12
N ILE A 764 -1.78 -41.96 34.85
CA ILE A 764 -0.94 -43.13 34.56
C ILE A 764 -1.72 -44.44 34.76
N ASP A 765 -2.59 -44.49 35.78
CA ASP A 765 -3.46 -45.64 36.02
C ASP A 765 -4.38 -45.90 34.82
N PHE A 766 -4.89 -44.83 34.19
CA PHE A 766 -5.69 -44.94 32.97
C PHE A 766 -4.88 -45.49 31.78
N LEU A 767 -3.62 -45.09 31.60
CA LEU A 767 -2.76 -45.65 30.54
C LEU A 767 -2.54 -47.16 30.73
N ASN A 768 -2.26 -47.58 31.97
CA ASN A 768 -2.05 -48.98 32.34
C ASN A 768 -3.35 -49.80 32.26
N GLU A 769 -4.53 -49.19 32.47
CA GLU A 769 -5.82 -49.83 32.19
C GLU A 769 -6.05 -50.05 30.69
N VAL A 770 -5.52 -49.16 29.84
CA VAL A 770 -5.75 -49.17 28.40
C VAL A 770 -4.81 -50.16 27.70
N TYR A 771 -3.51 -50.15 28.04
CA TYR A 771 -2.48 -50.92 27.36
C TYR A 771 -1.69 -51.84 28.32
N ASN A 772 -1.66 -53.14 28.02
CA ASN A 772 -0.90 -54.15 28.77
C ASN A 772 0.36 -54.59 28.03
N LEU A 773 1.44 -54.85 28.79
CA LEU A 773 2.67 -55.43 28.26
C LEU A 773 2.45 -56.90 27.86
N ASN A 774 2.84 -57.24 26.63
CA ASN A 774 2.83 -58.59 26.08
C ASN A 774 4.19 -59.28 26.26
N ASP A 775 4.20 -60.60 26.06
CA ASP A 775 5.41 -61.45 26.10
C ASP A 775 6.49 -61.04 25.07
N ASP A 776 6.11 -60.34 24.00
CA ASP A 776 7.02 -59.85 22.96
C ASP A 776 7.60 -58.45 23.25
N GLY A 777 7.33 -57.89 24.43
CA GLY A 777 7.83 -56.60 24.87
C GLY A 777 7.04 -55.38 24.35
N ASN A 778 5.98 -55.58 23.56
CA ASN A 778 5.08 -54.52 23.10
C ASN A 778 3.83 -54.40 23.98
N TYR A 779 3.11 -53.30 23.87
CA TYR A 779 1.87 -53.08 24.60
C TYR A 779 0.64 -53.27 23.72
N SER A 780 -0.44 -53.85 24.24
CA SER A 780 -1.70 -54.04 23.50
C SER A 780 -2.93 -53.71 24.31
N ILE A 781 -4.00 -53.31 23.62
CA ILE A 781 -5.26 -52.90 24.24
C ILE A 781 -5.93 -54.09 24.94
N ASN A 782 -6.40 -53.88 26.17
CA ASN A 782 -7.02 -54.92 27.01
C ASN A 782 -8.57 -54.89 27.02
N PHE A 783 -9.20 -54.11 26.15
CA PHE A 783 -10.65 -53.94 26.10
C PHE A 783 -11.18 -53.86 24.66
N ASP A 784 -12.51 -53.95 24.51
CA ASP A 784 -13.17 -53.92 23.21
C ASP A 784 -13.38 -52.47 22.75
N LEU A 785 -12.65 -52.07 21.70
CA LEU A 785 -12.70 -50.73 21.10
C LEU A 785 -14.11 -50.26 20.70
N GLN A 786 -15.04 -51.19 20.44
CA GLN A 786 -16.42 -50.85 20.07
C GLN A 786 -17.33 -50.69 21.29
N LYS A 787 -17.03 -51.35 22.41
CA LYS A 787 -17.85 -51.31 23.63
C LYS A 787 -17.45 -50.18 24.57
N ASP A 788 -16.16 -49.85 24.64
CA ASP A 788 -15.61 -48.85 25.56
C ASP A 788 -15.21 -47.56 24.83
N ARG A 789 -16.16 -46.98 24.07
CA ARG A 789 -15.94 -45.77 23.25
C ARG A 789 -15.44 -44.56 24.04
N GLU A 790 -15.80 -44.45 25.31
CA GLU A 790 -15.35 -43.36 26.18
C GLU A 790 -13.85 -43.45 26.47
N LYS A 791 -13.33 -44.66 26.75
CA LYS A 791 -11.89 -44.90 26.92
C LYS A 791 -11.13 -44.61 25.63
N VAL A 792 -11.65 -45.04 24.48
CA VAL A 792 -11.07 -44.75 23.17
C VAL A 792 -11.02 -43.25 22.89
N SER A 793 -12.12 -42.52 23.14
CA SER A 793 -12.18 -41.08 22.92
C SER A 793 -11.22 -40.31 23.82
N LYS A 794 -11.11 -40.70 25.10
CA LYS A 794 -10.17 -40.08 26.05
C LYS A 794 -8.72 -40.33 25.62
N MET A 795 -8.38 -41.57 25.26
CA MET A 795 -7.05 -41.92 24.78
C MET A 795 -6.71 -41.23 23.46
N ARG A 796 -7.67 -41.15 22.53
CA ARG A 796 -7.50 -40.48 21.24
C ARG A 796 -7.23 -38.99 21.40
N LYS A 797 -7.88 -38.34 22.37
CA LYS A 797 -7.61 -36.93 22.70
C LYS A 797 -6.16 -36.75 23.15
N ILE A 798 -5.70 -37.54 24.12
CA ILE A 798 -4.31 -37.51 24.62
C ILE A 798 -3.31 -37.68 23.47
N MET A 799 -3.53 -38.69 22.62
CA MET A 799 -2.64 -38.98 21.50
C MET A 799 -2.64 -37.88 20.43
N ASN A 800 -3.77 -37.22 20.17
CA ASN A 800 -3.82 -36.08 19.26
C ASN A 800 -3.10 -34.86 19.85
N ASP A 801 -3.30 -34.57 21.14
CA ASP A 801 -2.70 -33.41 21.82
C ASP A 801 -1.16 -33.50 21.86
N MET A 802 -0.60 -34.72 21.88
CA MET A 802 0.85 -34.96 21.82
C MET A 802 1.40 -35.24 20.41
N ASN A 803 0.60 -35.11 19.34
CA ASN A 803 0.96 -35.46 17.96
C ASN A 803 1.53 -36.88 17.81
N PHE A 804 0.88 -37.86 18.43
CA PHE A 804 1.35 -39.25 18.47
C PHE A 804 1.52 -39.85 17.06
N PRO A 805 2.65 -40.50 16.76
CA PRO A 805 2.92 -41.12 15.45
C PRO A 805 1.97 -42.29 15.19
N GLY A 806 1.39 -42.37 13.99
CA GLY A 806 0.50 -43.48 13.61
C GLY A 806 -0.99 -43.19 13.71
N LEU A 807 -1.37 -41.93 13.89
CA LEU A 807 -2.76 -41.46 13.84
C LEU A 807 -2.88 -40.32 12.84
N ILE A 808 -4.03 -40.22 12.16
CA ILE A 808 -4.32 -39.05 11.31
C ILE A 808 -4.92 -37.95 12.20
N ASN A 809 -4.16 -36.87 12.41
CA ASN A 809 -4.65 -35.60 12.91
C ASN A 809 -4.83 -34.60 11.74
N LEU A 810 -5.35 -33.40 12.01
CA LEU A 810 -5.64 -32.40 10.97
C LEU A 810 -4.37 -31.99 10.20
N THR A 811 -3.26 -31.76 10.91
CA THR A 811 -1.96 -31.40 10.33
C THR A 811 -1.42 -32.48 9.40
N LEU A 812 -1.47 -33.75 9.83
CA LEU A 812 -0.99 -34.87 9.04
C LEU A 812 -1.90 -35.12 7.83
N MET A 813 -3.21 -34.97 7.97
CA MET A 813 -4.17 -35.06 6.87
C MET A 813 -3.86 -34.05 5.77
N GLU A 814 -3.59 -32.80 6.12
CA GLU A 814 -3.19 -31.77 5.16
C GLU A 814 -1.88 -32.16 4.47
N LYS A 815 -0.83 -32.50 5.22
CA LYS A 815 0.45 -32.96 4.64
C LYS A 815 0.29 -34.12 3.65
N MET A 816 -0.58 -35.07 3.98
CA MET A 816 -0.78 -36.28 3.17
C MET A 816 -1.61 -36.03 1.90
N PHE A 817 -2.66 -35.21 1.98
CA PHE A 817 -3.70 -35.16 0.94
C PHE A 817 -3.83 -33.81 0.24
N ASP A 818 -3.20 -32.74 0.73
CA ASP A 818 -3.35 -31.40 0.13
C ASP A 818 -2.87 -31.38 -1.33
N ARG A 819 -1.77 -32.09 -1.64
CA ARG A 819 -1.19 -32.17 -2.99
C ARG A 819 -1.75 -33.29 -3.87
N PHE A 820 -2.81 -33.96 -3.46
CA PHE A 820 -3.45 -35.02 -4.26
C PHE A 820 -4.24 -34.42 -5.43
N LYS A 821 -4.15 -35.07 -6.60
CA LYS A 821 -5.04 -34.80 -7.74
C LYS A 821 -6.39 -35.47 -7.52
N MET A 822 -7.47 -34.79 -7.93
CA MET A 822 -8.84 -35.36 -7.96
C MET A 822 -8.98 -36.39 -9.09
N ASN A 823 -8.28 -37.53 -8.94
CA ASN A 823 -8.30 -38.65 -9.88
C ASN A 823 -8.41 -39.98 -9.11
N TYR A 824 -9.36 -40.82 -9.50
CA TYR A 824 -9.59 -42.11 -8.88
C TYR A 824 -8.90 -43.22 -9.67
N ASN A 825 -7.85 -43.79 -9.08
CA ASN A 825 -7.22 -44.99 -9.59
C ASN A 825 -7.49 -46.19 -8.65
N LYS A 826 -8.18 -47.21 -9.16
CA LYS A 826 -8.57 -48.39 -8.36
C LYS A 826 -7.38 -49.13 -7.75
N GLN A 827 -6.25 -49.21 -8.46
CA GLN A 827 -5.04 -49.88 -7.98
C GLN A 827 -4.35 -49.04 -6.91
N PHE A 828 -4.26 -47.72 -7.11
CA PHE A 828 -3.74 -46.79 -6.10
C PHE A 828 -4.56 -46.84 -4.82
N ALA A 829 -5.89 -46.79 -4.91
CA ALA A 829 -6.76 -46.90 -3.75
C ALA A 829 -6.50 -48.19 -2.94
N ASN A 830 -6.26 -49.33 -3.61
CA ASN A 830 -5.92 -50.58 -2.92
C ASN A 830 -4.53 -50.52 -2.29
N PHE A 831 -3.54 -49.97 -3.00
CA PHE A 831 -2.19 -49.73 -2.51
C PHE A 831 -2.20 -48.83 -1.27
N LEU A 832 -2.95 -47.73 -1.31
CA LEU A 832 -3.10 -46.78 -0.22
C LEU A 832 -3.73 -47.48 0.99
N ILE A 833 -4.87 -48.15 0.82
CA ILE A 833 -5.55 -48.88 1.92
C ILE A 833 -4.62 -49.88 2.60
N LYS A 834 -3.80 -50.61 1.82
CA LYS A 834 -2.88 -51.64 2.32
C LYS A 834 -1.71 -51.05 3.09
N ASN A 835 -1.20 -49.89 2.66
CA ASN A 835 0.03 -49.30 3.20
C ASN A 835 -0.20 -48.15 4.17
N LEU A 836 -1.44 -47.70 4.36
CA LEU A 836 -1.75 -46.47 5.11
C LEU A 836 -1.20 -46.49 6.54
N ASP A 837 -1.27 -47.62 7.26
CA ASP A 837 -0.73 -47.73 8.63
C ASP A 837 0.79 -47.55 8.69
N LYS A 838 1.50 -47.95 7.63
CA LYS A 838 2.96 -47.77 7.51
C LYS A 838 3.33 -46.35 7.11
N ILE A 839 2.50 -45.74 6.26
CA ILE A 839 2.71 -44.36 5.79
C ILE A 839 2.59 -43.40 6.97
N ILE A 840 1.51 -43.46 7.75
CA ILE A 840 1.22 -42.49 8.82
C ILE A 840 2.21 -42.48 10.00
N VAL A 841 3.09 -43.48 10.11
CA VAL A 841 4.15 -43.56 11.15
C VAL A 841 5.52 -43.14 10.62
N ASN A 842 5.64 -42.84 9.32
CA ASN A 842 6.91 -42.53 8.67
C ASN A 842 6.78 -41.24 7.84
N ASP A 843 7.45 -40.18 8.28
CA ASP A 843 7.36 -38.86 7.66
C ASP A 843 7.86 -38.85 6.21
N GLU A 844 8.89 -39.64 5.88
CA GLU A 844 9.38 -39.81 4.51
C GLU A 844 8.29 -40.38 3.59
N TYR A 845 7.53 -41.38 4.06
CA TYR A 845 6.43 -41.93 3.29
C TYR A 845 5.24 -40.97 3.20
N VAL A 846 4.97 -40.18 4.24
CA VAL A 846 3.95 -39.12 4.23
C VAL A 846 4.27 -38.09 3.17
N GLN A 847 5.51 -37.59 3.15
CA GLN A 847 5.97 -36.59 2.19
C GLN A 847 5.91 -37.10 0.75
N ASN A 848 6.23 -38.38 0.53
CA ASN A 848 6.24 -38.96 -0.82
C ASN A 848 4.85 -39.39 -1.33
N LEU A 849 3.84 -39.45 -0.46
CA LEU A 849 2.54 -39.99 -0.82
C LEU A 849 1.82 -39.24 -1.96
N PRO A 850 1.81 -37.89 -1.99
CA PRO A 850 1.21 -37.17 -3.12
C PRO A 850 1.87 -37.46 -4.45
N PHE A 851 3.21 -37.56 -4.47
CA PHE A 851 3.95 -37.88 -5.69
C PHE A 851 3.64 -39.30 -6.18
N ILE A 852 3.50 -40.25 -5.25
CA ILE A 852 3.08 -41.61 -5.56
C ILE A 852 1.68 -41.61 -6.18
N GLN A 853 0.73 -40.83 -5.64
CA GLN A 853 -0.63 -40.73 -6.20
C GLN A 853 -0.63 -40.13 -7.60
N ASN A 854 0.10 -39.02 -7.77
CA ASN A 854 0.15 -38.28 -9.03
C ASN A 854 0.81 -39.07 -10.16
N GLN A 855 1.68 -40.04 -9.84
CA GLN A 855 2.44 -40.83 -10.81
C GLN A 855 2.12 -42.32 -10.78
N PHE A 856 1.04 -42.72 -10.13
CA PHE A 856 0.79 -44.14 -9.83
C PHE A 856 0.66 -45.02 -11.07
N GLU A 857 0.12 -44.48 -12.16
CA GLU A 857 0.00 -45.19 -13.43
C GLU A 857 1.37 -45.46 -14.05
N ARG A 858 2.27 -44.47 -14.04
CA ARG A 858 3.67 -44.66 -14.48
C ARG A 858 4.43 -45.64 -13.59
N ILE A 859 4.23 -45.57 -12.27
CA ILE A 859 4.81 -46.54 -11.32
C ILE A 859 4.37 -47.95 -11.71
N ILE A 860 3.09 -48.15 -12.02
CA ILE A 860 2.60 -49.44 -12.49
C ILE A 860 3.32 -49.81 -13.79
N ASP A 861 3.25 -48.96 -14.81
CA ASP A 861 3.75 -49.24 -16.16
C ASP A 861 5.24 -49.60 -16.18
N ALA A 862 6.08 -48.85 -15.47
CA ALA A 862 7.51 -49.11 -15.37
C ALA A 862 7.85 -50.44 -14.66
N ASN A 863 6.90 -50.99 -13.91
CA ASN A 863 7.05 -52.20 -13.11
C ASN A 863 6.17 -53.37 -13.60
N ILE A 864 5.41 -53.17 -14.68
CA ILE A 864 4.62 -54.23 -15.33
C ILE A 864 5.56 -55.39 -15.71
N GLY A 865 5.22 -56.60 -15.24
CA GLY A 865 5.99 -57.82 -15.51
C GLY A 865 7.29 -57.99 -14.73
N ARG A 866 7.73 -56.97 -13.96
CA ARG A 866 8.96 -57.00 -13.14
C ARG A 866 8.69 -57.34 -11.68
N VAL A 867 7.56 -56.90 -11.14
CA VAL A 867 7.13 -57.18 -9.76
C VAL A 867 5.71 -57.73 -9.73
N LYS A 868 5.43 -58.61 -8.77
CA LYS A 868 4.10 -59.23 -8.60
C LYS A 868 3.05 -58.24 -8.07
N GLU A 869 3.49 -57.24 -7.31
CA GLU A 869 2.67 -56.17 -6.73
C GLU A 869 3.57 -54.96 -6.46
N ILE A 870 3.06 -53.74 -6.65
CA ILE A 870 3.77 -52.51 -6.28
C ILE A 870 3.84 -52.43 -4.74
N THR A 871 5.05 -52.53 -4.19
CA THR A 871 5.30 -52.34 -2.76
C THR A 871 5.49 -50.86 -2.44
N LEU A 872 5.33 -50.48 -1.17
CA LEU A 872 5.56 -49.10 -0.73
C LEU A 872 6.99 -48.65 -1.05
N ASP A 873 7.98 -49.50 -0.76
CA ASP A 873 9.39 -49.19 -1.04
C ASP A 873 9.66 -49.02 -2.54
N THR A 874 9.06 -49.84 -3.40
CA THR A 874 9.19 -49.69 -4.85
C THR A 874 8.53 -48.41 -5.35
N ALA A 875 7.36 -48.04 -4.80
CA ALA A 875 6.69 -46.79 -5.18
C ALA A 875 7.48 -45.56 -4.73
N VAL A 876 8.00 -45.57 -3.50
CA VAL A 876 8.88 -44.51 -2.96
C VAL A 876 10.18 -44.43 -3.76
N TYR A 877 10.82 -45.58 -4.01
CA TYR A 877 12.01 -45.62 -4.86
C TYR A 877 11.72 -45.07 -6.25
N TYR A 878 10.59 -45.44 -6.87
CA TYR A 878 10.23 -44.94 -8.19
C TYR A 878 10.09 -43.42 -8.17
N VAL A 879 9.29 -42.83 -7.27
CA VAL A 879 9.10 -41.37 -7.24
C VAL A 879 10.37 -40.60 -6.90
N LYS A 880 11.25 -41.21 -6.09
CA LYS A 880 12.60 -40.68 -5.85
C LYS A 880 13.51 -40.72 -7.07
N ASN A 881 13.20 -41.56 -8.06
CA ASN A 881 13.98 -41.77 -9.29
C ASN A 881 13.15 -41.49 -10.57
N VAL A 882 12.09 -40.67 -10.50
CA VAL A 882 11.17 -40.41 -11.62
C VAL A 882 11.84 -39.66 -12.77
N GLU A 883 11.62 -40.11 -14.00
CA GLU A 883 11.83 -39.36 -15.24
C GLU A 883 10.47 -38.76 -15.71
N TYR A 884 10.47 -37.51 -16.18
CA TYR A 884 9.29 -36.86 -16.76
C TYR A 884 9.03 -37.36 -18.20
N ASP A 885 7.77 -37.37 -18.65
CA ASP A 885 7.47 -37.65 -20.06
C ASP A 885 7.70 -36.37 -20.88
N ASN A 886 8.12 -36.50 -22.14
CA ASN A 886 8.36 -35.39 -23.07
C ASN A 886 9.33 -34.32 -22.52
N ILE A 887 10.38 -34.75 -21.80
CA ILE A 887 11.51 -33.85 -21.52
C ILE A 887 12.04 -33.39 -22.87
N ASP A 888 11.96 -32.08 -23.12
CA ASP A 888 12.51 -31.54 -24.36
C ASP A 888 14.01 -31.78 -24.34
N ILE A 889 14.55 -32.19 -25.49
CA ILE A 889 15.96 -32.52 -25.67
C ILE A 889 16.82 -31.38 -25.11
N GLY A 890 17.61 -31.65 -24.05
CA GLY A 890 18.44 -30.65 -23.35
C GLY A 890 17.86 -30.10 -22.03
N ASN A 891 16.64 -30.48 -21.63
CA ASN A 891 15.98 -30.02 -20.39
C ASN A 891 16.15 -30.97 -19.20
N ASP A 892 17.15 -31.85 -19.23
CA ASP A 892 17.41 -32.81 -18.16
C ASP A 892 17.68 -32.12 -16.81
N GLY A 893 18.35 -30.95 -16.83
CA GLY A 893 18.56 -30.11 -15.64
C GLY A 893 17.29 -29.43 -15.14
N VAL A 894 16.38 -29.04 -16.03
CA VAL A 894 15.05 -28.51 -15.68
C VAL A 894 14.22 -29.58 -14.99
N ALA A 895 14.25 -30.80 -15.53
CA ALA A 895 13.63 -31.97 -14.92
C ALA A 895 14.24 -32.26 -13.54
N GLU A 896 15.56 -32.19 -13.38
CA GLU A 896 16.21 -32.41 -12.08
C GLU A 896 15.79 -31.39 -11.02
N GLU A 897 15.76 -30.09 -11.37
CA GLU A 897 15.27 -29.04 -10.47
C GLU A 897 13.79 -29.24 -10.13
N ALA A 898 12.94 -29.52 -11.13
CA ALA A 898 11.52 -29.74 -10.90
C ALA A 898 11.26 -30.97 -9.99
N ARG A 899 12.09 -32.01 -10.14
CA ARG A 899 12.01 -33.25 -9.33
C ARG A 899 12.34 -32.98 -7.88
N SER A 900 13.34 -32.14 -7.62
CA SER A 900 13.84 -31.84 -6.28
C SER A 900 12.76 -31.26 -5.34
N PHE A 901 11.72 -30.65 -5.91
CA PHE A 901 10.58 -30.10 -5.17
C PHE A 901 9.27 -30.88 -5.35
N GLY A 902 9.32 -31.96 -6.14
CA GLY A 902 8.20 -32.86 -6.34
C GLY A 902 7.13 -32.33 -7.28
N TYR A 903 7.48 -31.47 -8.25
CA TYR A 903 6.52 -31.07 -9.27
C TYR A 903 6.04 -32.28 -10.08
N GLY A 904 4.73 -32.37 -10.28
CA GLY A 904 4.12 -33.41 -11.11
C GLY A 904 4.30 -33.13 -12.60
N GLN A 905 3.79 -34.03 -13.46
CA GLN A 905 3.98 -33.90 -14.92
C GLN A 905 3.43 -32.58 -15.51
N LYS A 906 2.24 -32.13 -15.09
CA LYS A 906 1.62 -30.92 -15.65
C LYS A 906 2.39 -29.67 -15.24
N GLU A 907 2.82 -29.67 -13.99
CA GLU A 907 3.63 -28.61 -13.41
C GLU A 907 4.99 -28.55 -14.11
N PHE A 908 5.61 -29.70 -14.38
CA PHE A 908 6.84 -29.79 -15.18
C PHE A 908 6.64 -29.32 -16.62
N GLU A 909 5.55 -29.67 -17.30
CA GLU A 909 5.25 -29.17 -18.65
C GLU A 909 5.17 -27.64 -18.70
N GLN A 910 4.64 -27.01 -17.66
CA GLN A 910 4.62 -25.55 -17.54
C GLN A 910 6.01 -24.97 -17.28
N ILE A 911 6.77 -25.54 -16.33
CA ILE A 911 8.15 -25.15 -16.02
C ILE A 911 9.03 -25.24 -17.28
N GLN A 912 8.94 -26.37 -18.00
CA GLN A 912 9.65 -26.60 -19.24
C GLN A 912 9.27 -25.59 -20.32
N LYS A 913 7.97 -25.26 -20.46
CA LYS A 913 7.52 -24.24 -21.40
C LYS A 913 8.13 -22.87 -21.10
N ILE A 914 8.10 -22.43 -19.85
CA ILE A 914 8.68 -21.15 -19.41
C ILE A 914 10.20 -21.16 -19.66
N TYR A 915 10.88 -22.25 -19.29
CA TYR A 915 12.32 -22.40 -19.53
C TYR A 915 12.67 -22.27 -21.01
N ASN A 916 11.95 -22.96 -21.90
CA ASN A 916 12.22 -22.92 -23.33
C ASN A 916 12.00 -21.52 -23.94
N GLU A 917 11.04 -20.76 -23.39
CA GLU A 917 10.80 -19.37 -23.81
C GLU A 917 11.85 -18.40 -23.29
N GLY A 918 12.41 -18.64 -22.10
CA GLY A 918 13.53 -17.87 -21.55
C GLY A 918 14.88 -18.20 -22.21
N GLU A 919 15.10 -19.47 -22.56
CA GLU A 919 16.36 -19.98 -23.13
C GLU A 919 16.69 -19.33 -24.48
N ILE A 920 15.69 -18.86 -25.22
CA ILE A 920 15.89 -18.16 -26.51
C ILE A 920 16.27 -16.68 -26.35
N SER A 921 16.30 -16.14 -25.12
CA SER A 921 16.64 -14.75 -24.87
C SER A 921 18.16 -14.59 -24.72
N ASP A 922 18.81 -14.08 -25.77
CA ASP A 922 20.27 -13.88 -25.78
C ASP A 922 20.71 -12.61 -25.02
N TYR A 923 19.77 -11.71 -24.70
CA TYR A 923 20.08 -10.37 -24.16
C TYR A 923 19.20 -9.98 -22.98
N SER A 924 19.79 -9.22 -22.06
CA SER A 924 19.17 -8.67 -20.85
C SER A 924 19.44 -7.17 -20.74
N SER A 925 18.52 -6.43 -20.12
CA SER A 925 18.80 -5.06 -19.67
C SER A 925 19.54 -5.02 -18.34
N ILE A 926 19.54 -6.11 -17.57
CA ILE A 926 20.22 -6.22 -16.27
C ILE A 926 21.61 -6.86 -16.47
N PRO A 927 22.71 -6.25 -15.99
CA PRO A 927 24.04 -6.83 -16.05
C PRO A 927 24.18 -8.10 -15.22
N ARG A 928 24.98 -9.07 -15.70
CA ARG A 928 25.40 -10.21 -14.90
C ARG A 928 26.54 -9.81 -13.96
N ILE A 929 26.33 -9.99 -12.67
CA ILE A 929 27.35 -9.76 -11.63
C ILE A 929 27.58 -11.04 -10.83
N VAL A 930 28.84 -11.32 -10.50
CA VAL A 930 29.25 -12.42 -9.61
C VAL A 930 30.34 -11.89 -8.69
N GLY A 931 30.21 -12.15 -7.40
CA GLY A 931 31.19 -11.69 -6.42
C GLY A 931 31.09 -12.39 -5.08
N GLU A 932 31.90 -11.92 -4.15
CA GLU A 932 31.93 -12.40 -2.78
C GLU A 932 32.06 -11.20 -1.84
N GLU A 933 31.27 -11.19 -0.77
CA GLU A 933 31.32 -10.18 0.28
C GLU A 933 31.05 -10.86 1.63
N ASN A 934 31.85 -10.56 2.64
CA ASN A 934 31.68 -11.12 3.99
C ASN A 934 31.64 -12.67 4.07
N GLY A 935 32.35 -13.37 3.17
CA GLY A 935 32.38 -14.83 3.09
C GLY A 935 31.11 -15.45 2.49
N MET A 936 30.22 -14.64 1.91
CA MET A 936 29.07 -15.07 1.14
C MET A 936 29.28 -14.73 -0.33
N LYS A 937 28.97 -15.68 -1.20
CA LYS A 937 29.02 -15.48 -2.65
C LYS A 937 27.67 -15.01 -3.13
N TYR A 938 27.65 -14.12 -4.10
CA TYR A 938 26.42 -13.67 -4.73
C TYR A 938 26.52 -13.73 -6.24
N GLU A 939 25.38 -13.90 -6.89
CA GLU A 939 25.29 -13.99 -8.33
C GLU A 939 23.95 -13.44 -8.82
N MET A 940 23.99 -12.65 -9.88
CA MET A 940 22.84 -12.41 -10.74
C MET A 940 22.69 -13.64 -11.63
N LEU A 941 21.60 -14.38 -11.44
CA LEU A 941 21.36 -15.65 -12.11
C LEU A 941 21.37 -15.47 -13.63
N ARG A 942 21.87 -16.48 -14.33
CA ARG A 942 21.82 -16.54 -15.79
C ARG A 942 20.39 -16.77 -16.25
N CYS A 943 20.03 -16.23 -17.41
CA CYS A 943 18.70 -16.39 -17.98
C CYS A 943 18.39 -17.85 -18.36
N ASP A 944 19.44 -18.66 -18.62
CA ASP A 944 19.31 -20.07 -19.00
C ASP A 944 19.48 -21.06 -17.84
N ASP A 945 19.51 -20.58 -16.59
CA ASP A 945 19.64 -21.43 -15.40
C ASP A 945 18.26 -21.86 -14.86
N PRO A 946 17.95 -23.17 -14.81
CA PRO A 946 16.66 -23.66 -14.31
C PRO A 946 16.41 -23.38 -12.83
N LEU A 947 17.42 -22.99 -12.06
CA LEU A 947 17.27 -22.61 -10.66
C LEU A 947 16.24 -21.49 -10.47
N GLY A 948 16.12 -20.56 -11.41
CA GLY A 948 15.17 -19.43 -11.31
C GLY A 948 13.70 -19.88 -11.24
N LEU A 949 13.38 -21.05 -11.81
CA LEU A 949 12.02 -21.62 -11.81
C LEU A 949 11.65 -22.30 -10.49
N THR A 950 12.63 -22.52 -9.60
CA THR A 950 12.43 -23.23 -8.32
C THR A 950 12.98 -22.47 -7.11
N ILE A 951 13.51 -21.27 -7.31
CA ILE A 951 14.17 -20.48 -6.26
C ILE A 951 13.24 -20.20 -5.07
N GLY A 952 11.94 -19.95 -5.33
CA GLY A 952 10.95 -19.73 -4.27
C GLY A 952 10.74 -20.95 -3.36
N GLU A 953 10.90 -22.18 -3.87
CA GLU A 953 10.82 -23.39 -3.04
C GLU A 953 12.03 -23.53 -2.10
N ARG A 954 13.17 -22.93 -2.46
CA ARG A 954 14.42 -22.97 -1.67
C ARG A 954 14.44 -21.91 -0.58
N THR A 955 13.74 -20.80 -0.78
CA THR A 955 13.68 -19.68 0.17
C THR A 955 12.35 -19.57 0.92
N ASP A 956 11.40 -20.48 0.70
CA ASP A 956 10.06 -20.47 1.28
C ASP A 956 9.25 -19.21 0.91
N CYS A 957 9.43 -18.76 -0.35
CA CYS A 957 8.82 -17.57 -0.93
C CYS A 957 7.71 -17.95 -1.94
N CYS A 958 6.79 -17.02 -2.20
CA CYS A 958 5.67 -17.22 -3.14
C CYS A 958 6.08 -17.22 -4.63
N GLN A 959 7.35 -17.00 -4.98
CA GLN A 959 7.88 -17.05 -6.35
C GLN A 959 8.02 -18.49 -6.89
N ARG A 960 6.89 -19.18 -7.08
CA ARG A 960 6.82 -20.57 -7.57
C ARG A 960 5.50 -20.86 -8.29
N ILE A 961 5.46 -22.00 -9.00
CA ILE A 961 4.27 -22.47 -9.70
C ILE A 961 3.12 -22.75 -8.71
N ASN A 962 1.92 -22.26 -9.02
CA ASN A 962 0.68 -22.33 -8.21
C ASN A 962 0.65 -21.47 -6.93
N ASP A 963 1.43 -20.39 -6.87
CA ASP A 963 1.45 -19.45 -5.75
C ASP A 963 1.37 -17.99 -6.27
N ASN A 964 1.19 -17.01 -5.38
CA ASN A 964 0.89 -15.62 -5.76
C ASN A 964 2.04 -14.94 -6.54
N GLY A 965 3.29 -15.29 -6.26
CA GLY A 965 4.48 -14.76 -6.92
C GLY A 965 4.84 -15.43 -8.25
N VAL A 966 3.96 -16.27 -8.82
CA VAL A 966 4.23 -17.00 -10.07
C VAL A 966 4.55 -16.07 -11.25
N THR A 967 3.91 -14.89 -11.31
CA THR A 967 4.16 -13.91 -12.39
C THR A 967 5.54 -13.26 -12.27
N ALA A 968 6.03 -13.05 -11.05
CA ALA A 968 7.37 -12.53 -10.81
C ALA A 968 8.45 -13.56 -11.17
N MET A 969 8.21 -14.84 -10.82
CA MET A 969 9.04 -15.98 -11.25
C MET A 969 9.04 -16.15 -12.78
N GLU A 970 7.89 -15.97 -13.45
CA GLU A 970 7.84 -16.04 -14.91
C GLU A 970 8.58 -14.86 -15.54
N HIS A 971 8.34 -13.63 -15.04
CA HIS A 971 9.02 -12.43 -15.52
C HIS A 971 10.54 -12.53 -15.39
N SER A 972 11.07 -13.06 -14.29
CA SER A 972 12.53 -13.22 -14.10
C SER A 972 13.19 -14.22 -15.06
N MET A 973 12.40 -15.07 -15.73
CA MET A 973 12.87 -16.05 -16.69
C MET A 973 12.68 -15.63 -18.15
N VAL A 974 11.59 -14.92 -18.47
CA VAL A 974 11.20 -14.65 -19.88
C VAL A 974 11.29 -13.19 -20.30
N SER A 975 11.48 -12.26 -19.35
CA SER A 975 11.60 -10.82 -19.65
C SER A 975 13.06 -10.41 -19.68
N PRO A 976 13.54 -9.69 -20.71
CA PRO A 976 14.87 -9.07 -20.71
C PRO A 976 15.06 -8.06 -19.56
N ASP A 977 13.96 -7.59 -18.98
CA ASP A 977 13.93 -6.62 -17.90
C ASP A 977 13.80 -7.26 -16.51
N GLY A 978 13.88 -8.59 -16.42
CA GLY A 978 13.77 -9.36 -15.18
C GLY A 978 14.91 -10.37 -14.99
N ARG A 979 15.40 -10.52 -13.76
CA ARG A 979 16.35 -11.57 -13.35
C ARG A 979 16.12 -12.01 -11.90
N VAL A 980 16.86 -13.03 -11.46
CA VAL A 980 16.94 -13.45 -10.05
C VAL A 980 18.32 -13.13 -9.51
N PHE A 981 18.39 -12.50 -8.33
CA PHE A 981 19.62 -12.35 -7.57
C PHE A 981 19.60 -13.29 -6.37
N TYR A 982 20.71 -13.94 -6.07
CA TYR A 982 20.77 -14.86 -4.94
C TYR A 982 22.15 -14.88 -4.28
N ILE A 983 22.15 -15.29 -3.01
CA ILE A 983 23.32 -15.34 -2.14
C ILE A 983 23.50 -16.77 -1.65
N ARG A 984 24.75 -17.24 -1.66
CA ARG A 984 25.18 -18.53 -1.12
C ARG A 984 26.23 -18.36 -0.04
N ASP A 985 26.24 -19.27 0.93
CA ASP A 985 27.30 -19.35 1.92
C ASP A 985 28.51 -20.18 1.42
N GLU A 986 29.49 -20.38 2.30
CA GLU A 986 30.69 -21.16 2.03
C GLU A 986 30.43 -22.65 1.72
N PHE A 987 29.25 -23.15 2.08
CA PHE A 987 28.80 -24.52 1.81
C PHE A 987 27.93 -24.62 0.56
N ASP A 988 27.82 -23.53 -0.21
CA ASP A 988 27.01 -23.42 -1.42
C ASP A 988 25.49 -23.52 -1.15
N ARG A 989 25.06 -23.29 0.11
CA ARG A 989 23.64 -23.26 0.49
C ARG A 989 23.07 -21.89 0.12
N ILE A 990 21.88 -21.86 -0.48
CA ILE A 990 21.17 -20.60 -0.78
C ILE A 990 20.68 -19.99 0.54
N ILE A 991 21.09 -18.75 0.79
CA ILE A 991 20.83 -18.01 2.03
C ILE A 991 19.73 -16.98 1.82
N ALA A 992 19.78 -16.25 0.71
CA ALA A 992 18.83 -15.21 0.38
C ALA A 992 18.62 -15.12 -1.13
N GLN A 993 17.49 -14.58 -1.54
CA GLN A 993 17.23 -14.26 -2.95
C GLN A 993 16.36 -13.01 -3.08
N SER A 994 16.34 -12.41 -4.26
CA SER A 994 15.40 -11.36 -4.66
C SER A 994 15.07 -11.50 -6.15
N TRP A 995 13.82 -11.22 -6.48
CA TRP A 995 13.47 -10.81 -7.84
C TRP A 995 14.16 -9.49 -8.17
N VAL A 996 14.67 -9.34 -9.39
CA VAL A 996 15.29 -8.11 -9.86
C VAL A 996 14.60 -7.66 -11.14
N TRP A 997 14.28 -6.37 -11.20
CA TRP A 997 13.73 -5.76 -12.41
C TRP A 997 14.38 -4.41 -12.69
N ARG A 998 14.46 -4.02 -13.98
CA ARG A 998 15.00 -2.73 -14.44
C ARG A 998 13.93 -1.88 -15.08
N ASN A 999 13.88 -0.60 -14.69
CA ASN A 999 13.13 0.43 -15.39
C ASN A 999 14.07 1.60 -15.67
N GLN A 1000 14.50 1.72 -16.92
CA GLN A 1000 15.44 2.74 -17.40
C GLN A 1000 16.74 2.77 -16.57
N ASN A 1001 17.02 3.89 -15.92
CA ASN A 1001 18.21 4.11 -15.11
C ASN A 1001 18.07 3.64 -13.64
N VAL A 1002 17.01 2.86 -13.34
CA VAL A 1002 16.74 2.29 -12.02
C VAL A 1002 16.67 0.76 -12.07
N ILE A 1003 17.35 0.10 -11.15
CA ILE A 1003 17.17 -1.33 -10.86
C ILE A 1003 16.63 -1.48 -9.45
N CYS A 1004 15.66 -2.37 -9.26
CA CYS A 1004 15.15 -2.74 -7.95
C CYS A 1004 15.43 -4.22 -7.67
N PHE A 1005 16.01 -4.49 -6.51
CA PHE A 1005 15.91 -5.79 -5.86
C PHE A 1005 14.59 -5.82 -5.09
N ASP A 1006 13.57 -6.54 -5.56
CA ASP A 1006 12.18 -6.43 -5.07
C ASP A 1006 12.09 -6.59 -3.54
N ASP A 1007 11.99 -7.79 -2.98
CA ASP A 1007 12.19 -8.01 -1.54
C ASP A 1007 13.33 -9.00 -1.31
N ILE A 1008 14.07 -8.83 -0.20
CA ILE A 1008 15.09 -9.78 0.23
C ILE A 1008 14.43 -10.93 0.98
N GLU A 1009 14.43 -12.10 0.37
CA GLU A 1009 13.77 -13.31 0.89
C GLU A 1009 14.77 -14.23 1.59
N ILE A 1010 14.59 -14.43 2.90
CA ILE A 1010 15.39 -15.32 3.75
C ILE A 1010 14.42 -16.20 4.56
N SER A 1011 14.49 -17.52 4.40
CA SER A 1011 13.58 -18.40 5.16
C SER A 1011 13.94 -18.45 6.65
N ASP A 1012 12.92 -18.62 7.50
CA ASP A 1012 13.10 -18.79 8.96
C ASP A 1012 14.08 -19.93 9.30
N LYS A 1013 14.10 -21.00 8.49
CA LYS A 1013 15.01 -22.14 8.69
C LYS A 1013 16.47 -21.75 8.49
N VAL A 1014 16.76 -20.84 7.56
CA VAL A 1014 18.13 -20.36 7.30
C VAL A 1014 18.63 -19.57 8.51
N TYR A 1015 17.78 -18.71 9.09
CA TYR A 1015 18.10 -18.02 10.33
C TYR A 1015 18.35 -18.97 11.49
N ASP A 1016 17.50 -19.99 11.66
CA ASP A 1016 17.63 -20.95 12.76
C ASP A 1016 18.90 -21.81 12.63
N VAL A 1017 19.24 -22.25 11.41
CA VAL A 1017 20.48 -22.98 11.13
C VAL A 1017 21.70 -22.11 11.41
N TYR A 1018 21.69 -20.86 10.94
CA TYR A 1018 22.80 -19.94 11.18
C TYR A 1018 23.07 -19.71 12.68
N VAL A 1019 22.02 -19.50 13.49
CA VAL A 1019 22.15 -19.33 14.94
C VAL A 1019 22.63 -20.61 15.63
N ALA A 1020 22.16 -21.79 15.16
CA ALA A 1020 22.60 -23.08 15.70
C ALA A 1020 24.08 -23.38 15.40
N GLU A 1021 24.56 -23.02 14.22
CA GLU A 1021 25.94 -23.24 13.78
C GLU A 1021 26.92 -22.21 14.37
N ASN A 1022 26.44 -21.01 14.72
CA ASN A 1022 27.25 -19.90 15.23
C ASN A 1022 26.88 -19.56 16.68
N SER A 1023 27.46 -20.31 17.63
CA SER A 1023 27.22 -20.11 19.07
C SER A 1023 27.48 -18.67 19.51
N GLY A 1024 26.42 -17.96 19.91
CA GLY A 1024 26.45 -16.57 20.37
C GLY A 1024 26.05 -15.53 19.31
N ALA A 1025 25.76 -15.93 18.07
CA ALA A 1025 25.20 -15.07 17.03
C ALA A 1025 23.67 -14.97 17.14
N ALA A 1026 23.11 -13.81 16.76
CA ALA A 1026 21.69 -13.56 16.63
C ALA A 1026 21.25 -13.58 15.16
N LYS A 1027 19.94 -13.69 14.91
CA LYS A 1027 19.38 -13.61 13.54
C LYS A 1027 19.74 -12.30 12.83
N ALA A 1028 19.79 -11.20 13.58
CA ALA A 1028 20.21 -9.89 13.09
C ALA A 1028 21.65 -9.88 12.51
N ASP A 1029 22.55 -10.74 13.00
CA ASP A 1029 23.91 -10.83 12.46
C ASP A 1029 23.91 -11.37 11.02
N LEU A 1030 23.04 -12.34 10.71
CA LEU A 1030 22.86 -12.84 9.35
C LEU A 1030 22.22 -11.79 8.45
N ALA A 1031 21.18 -11.12 8.95
CA ALA A 1031 20.47 -10.07 8.21
C ALA A 1031 21.44 -8.92 7.80
N ASN A 1032 22.27 -8.45 8.72
CA ASN A 1032 23.28 -7.43 8.44
C ASN A 1032 24.33 -7.91 7.42
N LYS A 1033 24.78 -9.17 7.50
CA LYS A 1033 25.71 -9.75 6.51
C LYS A 1033 25.09 -9.79 5.11
N VAL A 1034 23.84 -10.25 5.01
CA VAL A 1034 23.10 -10.28 3.74
C VAL A 1034 22.96 -8.86 3.19
N LEU A 1035 22.58 -7.88 4.01
CA LEU A 1035 22.45 -6.49 3.58
C LEU A 1035 23.75 -5.91 3.02
N MET A 1036 24.90 -6.23 3.63
CA MET A 1036 26.21 -5.83 3.10
C MET A 1036 26.49 -6.42 1.71
N VAL A 1037 26.07 -7.67 1.47
CA VAL A 1037 26.18 -8.30 0.16
C VAL A 1037 25.34 -7.55 -0.88
N TYR A 1038 24.10 -7.17 -0.55
CA TYR A 1038 23.25 -6.38 -1.46
C TYR A 1038 23.85 -5.00 -1.78
N LYS A 1039 24.45 -4.33 -0.80
CA LYS A 1039 25.19 -3.06 -1.04
C LYS A 1039 26.36 -3.23 -1.99
N LYS A 1040 27.14 -4.31 -1.82
CA LYS A 1040 28.25 -4.62 -2.71
C LYS A 1040 27.74 -4.92 -4.12
N ALA A 1041 26.70 -5.74 -4.24
CA ALA A 1041 26.08 -6.11 -5.51
C ALA A 1041 25.51 -4.89 -6.25
N ALA A 1042 24.82 -3.97 -5.55
CA ALA A 1042 24.31 -2.73 -6.13
C ALA A 1042 25.42 -1.86 -6.73
N LYS A 1043 26.57 -1.76 -6.04
CA LYS A 1043 27.74 -1.06 -6.58
C LYS A 1043 28.30 -1.74 -7.81
N ASP A 1044 28.45 -3.06 -7.76
CA ASP A 1044 29.03 -3.81 -8.87
C ASP A 1044 28.13 -3.78 -10.11
N LEU A 1045 26.80 -3.75 -9.94
CA LEU A 1045 25.85 -3.50 -11.04
C LEU A 1045 26.11 -2.16 -11.72
N MET A 1046 26.22 -1.08 -10.93
CA MET A 1046 26.46 0.27 -11.47
C MET A 1046 27.82 0.39 -12.15
N ASP A 1047 28.87 -0.21 -11.57
CA ASP A 1047 30.21 -0.18 -12.14
C ASP A 1047 30.27 -0.94 -13.49
N VAL A 1048 29.66 -2.12 -13.58
CA VAL A 1048 29.57 -2.90 -14.83
C VAL A 1048 28.74 -2.15 -15.87
N ASP A 1049 27.58 -1.62 -15.49
CA ASP A 1049 26.69 -0.90 -16.42
C ASP A 1049 27.39 0.33 -17.00
N LYS A 1050 28.10 1.08 -16.15
CA LYS A 1050 28.87 2.26 -16.53
C LYS A 1050 30.01 1.94 -17.49
N ILE A 1051 30.72 0.83 -17.30
CA ILE A 1051 31.79 0.43 -18.22
C ILE A 1051 31.20 0.15 -19.61
N GLU A 1052 30.10 -0.58 -19.70
CA GLU A 1052 29.51 -0.96 -20.98
C GLU A 1052 28.89 0.24 -21.70
N TYR A 1053 28.09 1.06 -21.01
CA TYR A 1053 27.51 2.27 -21.59
C TYR A 1053 28.58 3.28 -22.05
N ASN A 1054 29.69 3.44 -21.31
CA ASN A 1054 30.81 4.28 -21.76
C ASN A 1054 31.47 3.73 -23.03
N SER A 1055 31.64 2.42 -23.11
CA SER A 1055 32.16 1.72 -24.30
C SER A 1055 31.24 1.94 -25.51
N MET A 1056 29.92 1.74 -25.35
CA MET A 1056 28.92 1.95 -26.40
C MET A 1056 28.87 3.40 -26.88
N LEU A 1057 28.91 4.37 -25.96
CA LEU A 1057 28.95 5.80 -26.29
C LEU A 1057 30.22 6.15 -27.07
N ALA A 1058 31.39 5.66 -26.63
CA ALA A 1058 32.67 5.88 -27.32
C ALA A 1058 32.69 5.26 -28.72
N LYS A 1059 32.06 4.08 -28.89
CA LYS A 1059 31.86 3.40 -30.19
C LYS A 1059 30.74 4.02 -31.03
N LYS A 1060 30.01 5.02 -30.50
CA LYS A 1060 28.85 5.67 -31.12
C LYS A 1060 27.69 4.71 -31.43
N MET A 1061 27.54 3.64 -30.64
CA MET A 1061 26.42 2.69 -30.73
C MET A 1061 25.15 3.25 -30.08
N ILE A 1062 25.30 4.18 -29.14
CA ILE A 1062 24.22 4.92 -28.48
C ILE A 1062 24.51 6.42 -28.55
N THR A 1063 23.47 7.24 -28.50
CA THR A 1063 23.60 8.71 -28.43
C THR A 1063 23.94 9.18 -27.01
N GLN A 1064 24.41 10.42 -26.86
CA GLN A 1064 24.61 11.03 -25.54
C GLN A 1064 23.29 11.08 -24.75
N GLU A 1065 22.18 11.35 -25.43
CA GLU A 1065 20.84 11.37 -24.85
C GLU A 1065 20.42 9.98 -24.33
N GLN A 1066 20.66 8.91 -25.10
CA GLN A 1066 20.40 7.53 -24.65
C GLN A 1066 21.30 7.15 -23.48
N TYR A 1067 22.58 7.53 -23.51
CA TYR A 1067 23.50 7.32 -22.40
C TYR A 1067 23.02 8.03 -21.12
N ASP A 1068 22.65 9.30 -21.22
CA ASP A 1068 22.20 10.09 -20.07
C ASP A 1068 20.87 9.57 -19.50
N SER A 1069 20.02 8.97 -20.33
CA SER A 1069 18.71 8.45 -19.94
C SER A 1069 18.77 7.04 -19.35
N LEU A 1070 19.64 6.16 -19.86
CA LEU A 1070 19.58 4.72 -19.60
C LEU A 1070 20.70 4.19 -18.70
N LEU A 1071 21.85 4.86 -18.61
CA LEU A 1071 22.92 4.48 -17.69
C LEU A 1071 22.35 4.33 -16.27
N LEU A 1072 22.64 3.22 -15.59
CA LEU A 1072 22.16 2.94 -14.24
C LEU A 1072 22.67 4.00 -13.26
N LYS A 1073 21.74 4.71 -12.63
CA LYS A 1073 22.00 5.81 -11.69
C LYS A 1073 21.48 5.54 -10.29
N LYS A 1074 20.49 4.67 -10.14
CA LYS A 1074 19.86 4.34 -8.85
C LYS A 1074 19.60 2.84 -8.74
N VAL A 1075 19.93 2.26 -7.59
CA VAL A 1075 19.60 0.87 -7.25
C VAL A 1075 18.85 0.86 -5.93
N THR A 1076 17.66 0.25 -5.94
CA THR A 1076 16.76 0.20 -4.78
C THR A 1076 16.55 -1.22 -4.28
N VAL A 1077 16.01 -1.33 -3.07
CA VAL A 1077 15.53 -2.59 -2.48
C VAL A 1077 14.22 -2.40 -1.74
N GLY A 1078 13.32 -3.36 -1.78
CA GLY A 1078 12.14 -3.37 -0.90
C GLY A 1078 12.48 -3.64 0.56
N LEU A 1079 11.49 -3.48 1.42
CA LEU A 1079 11.67 -3.54 2.88
C LEU A 1079 11.87 -4.98 3.38
N GLY A 1080 11.36 -5.99 2.67
CA GLY A 1080 11.36 -7.39 3.12
C GLY A 1080 10.62 -7.64 4.44
N PHE A 1081 10.79 -8.83 5.02
CA PHE A 1081 10.07 -9.26 6.23
C PHE A 1081 10.98 -9.47 7.46
N LYS A 1082 10.45 -9.14 8.65
CA LYS A 1082 11.06 -9.42 9.97
C LYS A 1082 12.51 -8.93 10.11
N GLU A 1083 13.49 -9.82 10.28
CA GLU A 1083 14.86 -9.49 10.65
C GLU A 1083 15.64 -8.71 9.56
N ILE A 1084 15.34 -8.92 8.27
CA ILE A 1084 15.99 -8.14 7.20
C ILE A 1084 15.44 -6.70 7.14
N SER A 1085 14.15 -6.53 7.39
CA SER A 1085 13.51 -5.20 7.46
C SER A 1085 14.10 -4.35 8.59
N GLU A 1086 14.33 -4.96 9.76
CA GLU A 1086 14.99 -4.30 10.88
C GLU A 1086 16.43 -3.90 10.55
N ALA A 1087 17.18 -4.75 9.84
CA ALA A 1087 18.54 -4.45 9.40
C ALA A 1087 18.59 -3.28 8.40
N ILE A 1088 17.65 -3.23 7.44
CA ILE A 1088 17.54 -2.13 6.47
C ILE A 1088 17.25 -0.81 7.19
N ILE A 1089 16.29 -0.81 8.12
CA ILE A 1089 15.92 0.39 8.91
C ILE A 1089 17.07 0.84 9.81
N ALA A 1090 17.80 -0.10 10.43
CA ALA A 1090 18.84 0.19 11.40
C ALA A 1090 20.19 0.62 10.80
N ASP A 1091 20.47 0.26 9.55
CA ASP A 1091 21.76 0.54 8.90
C ASP A 1091 22.06 2.05 8.75
N GLY A 1092 21.01 2.89 8.64
CA GLY A 1092 21.11 4.34 8.70
C GLY A 1092 21.84 5.02 7.52
N SER A 1093 22.44 4.25 6.60
CA SER A 1093 22.96 4.76 5.33
C SER A 1093 22.01 4.56 4.15
N LEU A 1094 20.98 3.73 4.34
CA LEU A 1094 19.85 3.55 3.42
C LEU A 1094 18.71 4.51 3.80
N TYR A 1095 18.02 5.04 2.80
CA TYR A 1095 16.89 5.93 2.99
C TYR A 1095 15.74 5.56 2.05
N ILE A 1096 14.51 5.86 2.47
CA ILE A 1096 13.31 5.57 1.68
C ILE A 1096 13.37 6.41 0.40
N ASP A 1097 13.11 5.76 -0.73
CA ASP A 1097 12.90 6.42 -2.00
C ASP A 1097 11.54 7.13 -1.95
N GLU A 1098 11.56 8.47 -1.93
CA GLU A 1098 10.34 9.27 -1.94
C GLU A 1098 9.62 9.22 -3.30
N ASP A 1099 10.27 8.67 -4.34
CA ASP A 1099 9.77 8.53 -5.70
C ASP A 1099 10.13 7.15 -6.29
N PRO A 1100 9.54 6.06 -5.76
CA PRO A 1100 9.86 4.71 -6.18
C PRO A 1100 9.32 4.45 -7.59
N VAL A 1101 10.22 4.04 -8.48
CA VAL A 1101 9.83 3.60 -9.82
C VAL A 1101 9.14 2.23 -9.72
N LYS A 1102 8.15 1.98 -10.58
CA LYS A 1102 7.47 0.69 -10.65
C LYS A 1102 8.04 -0.20 -11.76
N VAL A 1103 7.89 -1.51 -11.59
CA VAL A 1103 8.18 -2.48 -12.65
C VAL A 1103 7.35 -2.15 -13.91
N ILE A 1104 7.96 -2.28 -15.09
CA ILE A 1104 7.24 -2.14 -16.36
C ILE A 1104 6.48 -3.43 -16.63
N HIS A 1105 5.16 -3.35 -16.83
CA HIS A 1105 4.35 -4.49 -17.24
C HIS A 1105 4.33 -4.57 -18.78
N PRO A 1106 4.96 -5.58 -19.42
CA PRO A 1106 4.76 -5.82 -20.84
C PRO A 1106 3.37 -6.41 -21.10
N ASP A 1107 2.84 -6.28 -22.32
CA ASP A 1107 1.50 -6.77 -22.74
C ASP A 1107 1.22 -8.25 -22.39
N ARG A 1108 2.27 -9.03 -22.14
CA ARG A 1108 2.23 -10.44 -21.72
C ARG A 1108 1.62 -10.63 -20.32
N PHE A 1109 1.79 -9.67 -19.41
CA PHE A 1109 1.33 -9.77 -18.02
C PHE A 1109 0.26 -8.72 -17.75
N MET A 1110 -0.97 -9.14 -17.42
CA MET A 1110 -2.03 -8.18 -17.05
C MET A 1110 -1.68 -7.41 -15.77
N GLU A 1111 -1.06 -8.08 -14.78
CA GLU A 1111 -0.49 -7.48 -13.57
C GLU A 1111 0.72 -8.32 -13.12
N LEU A 1112 1.76 -7.68 -12.57
CA LEU A 1112 2.87 -8.38 -11.89
C LEU A 1112 2.72 -8.21 -10.39
N TYR A 1113 2.76 -9.32 -9.65
CA TYR A 1113 2.83 -9.31 -8.19
C TYR A 1113 4.18 -8.78 -7.70
N THR A 1114 4.18 -7.71 -6.89
CA THR A 1114 5.35 -7.11 -6.21
C THR A 1114 4.92 -6.65 -4.82
N ASP A 1115 5.76 -6.94 -3.80
CA ASP A 1115 5.56 -6.48 -2.43
C ASP A 1115 6.42 -5.24 -2.10
N ALA A 1116 7.27 -4.80 -3.03
CA ALA A 1116 8.16 -3.64 -2.92
C ALA A 1116 7.46 -2.28 -3.09
N ASN A 1117 6.33 -2.09 -2.40
CA ASN A 1117 5.58 -0.83 -2.36
C ASN A 1117 6.37 0.31 -1.67
N VAL A 1118 7.30 -0.06 -0.78
CA VAL A 1118 8.26 0.86 -0.15
C VAL A 1118 9.65 0.41 -0.56
N GLN A 1119 10.40 1.27 -1.24
CA GLN A 1119 11.76 1.00 -1.68
C GLN A 1119 12.77 1.87 -0.93
N TYR A 1120 13.94 1.32 -0.64
CA TYR A 1120 15.08 1.99 -0.04
C TYR A 1120 16.20 2.10 -1.07
N ILE A 1121 16.85 3.26 -1.13
CA ILE A 1121 17.98 3.49 -2.02
C ILE A 1121 19.22 2.81 -1.44
N ILE A 1122 19.70 1.75 -2.10
CA ILE A 1122 20.95 1.07 -1.76
C ILE A 1122 22.15 1.83 -2.28
N ASN A 1123 22.05 2.34 -3.51
CA ASN A 1123 23.13 3.09 -4.13
C ASN A 1123 22.56 4.09 -5.14
N GLU A 1124 23.17 5.28 -5.23
CA GLU A 1124 22.76 6.34 -6.14
C GLU A 1124 23.99 7.15 -6.61
N GLU A 1125 24.14 7.31 -7.93
CA GLU A 1125 25.18 8.13 -8.56
C GLU A 1125 24.57 8.98 -9.69
N GLY A 1126 24.52 10.30 -9.49
CA GLY A 1126 24.14 11.24 -10.56
C GLY A 1126 22.69 11.09 -11.04
N TYR A 1127 21.80 10.55 -10.20
CA TYR A 1127 20.37 10.47 -10.45
C TYR A 1127 19.74 11.87 -10.45
N ASP A 1128 18.94 12.16 -11.47
CA ASP A 1128 18.13 13.37 -11.58
C ASP A 1128 16.70 12.97 -11.95
N LYS A 1129 15.76 13.26 -11.05
CA LYS A 1129 14.33 12.96 -11.22
C LYS A 1129 13.72 13.60 -12.47
N ASN A 1130 14.28 14.70 -12.96
CA ASN A 1130 13.79 15.37 -14.17
C ASN A 1130 14.36 14.77 -15.47
N SER A 1131 15.26 13.78 -15.37
CA SER A 1131 15.92 13.11 -16.51
C SER A 1131 15.23 11.83 -16.98
N ILE A 1132 14.07 11.48 -16.40
CA ILE A 1132 13.24 10.35 -16.82
C ILE A 1132 12.50 10.76 -18.11
N TYR A 1133 13.01 10.27 -19.25
CA TYR A 1133 12.35 10.45 -20.54
C TYR A 1133 11.30 9.35 -20.73
N ASP A 1134 10.02 9.71 -20.64
CA ASP A 1134 8.83 8.84 -20.76
C ASP A 1134 8.68 8.12 -22.13
N ARG A 1135 9.72 8.15 -22.97
CA ARG A 1135 9.73 7.58 -24.33
C ARG A 1135 10.92 6.68 -24.64
N THR A 1136 11.88 6.50 -23.72
CA THR A 1136 13.10 5.72 -23.99
C THR A 1136 12.97 4.30 -23.41
N GLN A 1137 12.94 3.29 -24.28
CA GLN A 1137 12.92 1.87 -23.91
C GLN A 1137 14.30 1.39 -23.41
N ASN A 1138 14.31 0.37 -22.55
CA ASN A 1138 15.53 -0.27 -22.08
C ASN A 1138 16.33 -0.88 -23.26
N LEU A 1139 17.65 -0.87 -23.14
CA LEU A 1139 18.54 -1.55 -24.08
C LEU A 1139 18.89 -2.94 -23.56
N TYR A 1140 18.65 -3.96 -24.38
CA TYR A 1140 18.98 -5.35 -24.08
C TYR A 1140 20.39 -5.65 -24.63
N ILE A 1141 21.41 -5.32 -23.84
CA ILE A 1141 22.82 -5.31 -24.28
C ILE A 1141 23.71 -6.28 -23.51
N TYR A 1142 23.21 -6.85 -22.41
CA TYR A 1142 23.97 -7.78 -21.60
C TYR A 1142 23.71 -9.21 -22.03
N GLU A 1143 24.74 -9.85 -22.56
CA GLU A 1143 24.79 -11.29 -22.83
C GLU A 1143 25.40 -12.01 -21.62
N ASP A 1144 24.94 -13.21 -21.33
CA ASP A 1144 25.61 -14.08 -20.37
C ASP A 1144 26.81 -14.78 -21.05
N ASP A 1145 27.95 -14.89 -20.34
CA ASP A 1145 29.14 -15.57 -20.87
C ASP A 1145 28.79 -16.97 -21.41
N ILE A 1146 29.25 -17.33 -22.61
CA ILE A 1146 29.03 -18.68 -23.14
C ILE A 1146 29.79 -19.68 -22.25
N PRO A 1147 29.14 -20.70 -21.67
CA PRO A 1147 29.82 -21.71 -20.86
C PRO A 1147 30.90 -22.41 -21.70
N ILE A 1148 32.14 -22.44 -21.19
CA ILE A 1148 33.24 -23.15 -21.86
C ILE A 1148 33.12 -24.63 -21.50
N TYR A 1149 32.70 -25.43 -22.49
CA TYR A 1149 32.65 -26.88 -22.37
C TYR A 1149 33.95 -27.53 -22.84
N ASP A 1150 34.51 -28.40 -22.02
CA ASP A 1150 35.65 -29.29 -22.26
C ASP A 1150 35.28 -30.76 -22.02
N ILE A 1151 36.24 -31.67 -22.19
CA ILE A 1151 36.00 -33.13 -22.09
C ILE A 1151 35.52 -33.56 -20.69
N SER A 1152 35.76 -32.75 -19.65
CA SER A 1152 35.40 -33.05 -18.26
C SER A 1152 34.00 -32.58 -17.85
N ASN A 1153 33.38 -31.66 -18.59
CA ASN A 1153 32.07 -31.07 -18.29
C ASN A 1153 31.09 -31.04 -19.50
N LEU A 1154 31.47 -31.61 -20.65
CA LEU A 1154 30.60 -31.83 -21.82
C LEU A 1154 29.86 -33.18 -21.70
N SER A 1155 28.58 -33.15 -21.31
CA SER A 1155 27.68 -34.33 -21.34
C SER A 1155 26.94 -34.44 -22.68
N MET A 1156 26.32 -35.59 -22.95
CA MET A 1156 25.43 -35.74 -24.11
C MET A 1156 24.24 -34.77 -24.05
N ASP A 1157 23.74 -34.48 -22.85
CA ASP A 1157 22.61 -33.59 -22.62
C ASP A 1157 22.97 -32.13 -22.94
N VAL A 1158 24.20 -31.73 -22.59
CA VAL A 1158 24.79 -30.43 -22.98
C VAL A 1158 24.93 -30.31 -24.51
N LEU A 1159 25.41 -31.37 -25.18
CA LEU A 1159 25.52 -31.40 -26.64
C LEU A 1159 24.15 -31.27 -27.32
N PHE A 1160 23.13 -31.89 -26.75
CA PHE A 1160 21.75 -31.83 -27.24
C PHE A 1160 21.11 -30.45 -27.01
N LYS A 1161 21.33 -29.81 -25.85
CA LYS A 1161 20.96 -28.41 -25.59
C LYS A 1161 21.59 -27.48 -26.64
N LEU A 1162 22.90 -27.61 -26.88
CA LEU A 1162 23.62 -26.81 -27.89
C LEU A 1162 23.12 -27.06 -29.33
N GLN A 1163 22.73 -28.30 -29.67
CA GLN A 1163 22.13 -28.60 -30.98
C GLN A 1163 20.73 -27.98 -31.14
N ARG A 1164 19.93 -27.92 -30.07
CA ARG A 1164 18.60 -27.29 -30.08
C ARG A 1164 18.70 -25.78 -30.30
N MET A 1165 19.59 -25.10 -29.57
CA MET A 1165 19.83 -23.66 -29.72
C MET A 1165 20.26 -23.30 -31.17
N LYS A 1166 20.98 -24.19 -31.86
CA LYS A 1166 21.43 -24.00 -33.25
C LYS A 1166 20.33 -24.12 -34.32
N ASN A 1167 19.20 -24.80 -34.04
CA ASN A 1167 18.14 -25.10 -35.03
C ASN A 1167 16.99 -24.08 -35.05
N ASN A 1168 17.02 -23.02 -34.24
CA ASN A 1168 16.04 -21.92 -34.27
C ASN A 1168 16.44 -20.87 -35.33
N ASP A 1169 16.12 -21.14 -36.60
CA ASP A 1169 16.45 -20.37 -37.82
C ASP A 1169 15.78 -18.97 -37.95
N ARG A 1170 15.57 -18.21 -36.87
CA ARG A 1170 14.99 -16.84 -36.95
C ARG A 1170 15.94 -15.68 -36.64
N LEU A 1171 17.22 -15.93 -36.39
CA LEU A 1171 18.18 -14.88 -35.97
C LEU A 1171 19.45 -14.77 -36.82
N ILE A 1172 19.45 -15.27 -38.06
CA ILE A 1172 20.52 -14.91 -39.01
C ILE A 1172 20.00 -13.77 -39.87
N ASP A 1173 20.16 -12.54 -39.37
CA ASP A 1173 20.19 -11.38 -40.26
C ASP A 1173 21.51 -11.42 -41.03
N THR A 1174 21.40 -11.77 -42.30
CA THR A 1174 22.48 -11.78 -43.27
C THR A 1174 22.85 -10.33 -43.59
N ASP A 1175 23.73 -9.72 -42.80
CA ASP A 1175 24.56 -8.58 -43.24
C ASP A 1175 25.71 -8.34 -42.25
N CYS A 1176 26.79 -9.09 -42.44
CA CYS A 1176 28.12 -8.71 -41.96
C CYS A 1176 29.16 -9.39 -42.88
N GLU A 1177 29.26 -8.90 -44.12
CA GLU A 1177 30.49 -9.04 -44.89
C GLU A 1177 31.57 -8.15 -44.28
N GLU A 1178 32.81 -8.67 -44.31
CA GLU A 1178 34.08 -8.01 -44.00
C GLU A 1178 34.45 -7.80 -42.51
N PHE A 1179 35.21 -8.74 -41.95
CA PHE A 1179 36.55 -8.45 -41.41
C PHE A 1179 37.41 -9.72 -41.44
N ASN A 1180 38.26 -9.81 -42.47
CA ASN A 1180 39.39 -10.74 -42.54
C ASN A 1180 40.50 -10.23 -41.62
N ASP A 1181 40.80 -10.94 -40.53
CA ASP A 1181 42.17 -11.12 -40.02
C ASP A 1181 42.18 -11.94 -38.72
N LEU A 1182 42.08 -13.27 -38.81
CA LEU A 1182 42.44 -14.18 -37.71
C LEU A 1182 43.06 -15.48 -38.26
N SER A 1183 43.99 -16.05 -37.50
CA SER A 1183 45.05 -16.97 -37.94
C SER A 1183 44.59 -18.44 -38.02
N ASN A 1184 45.36 -19.29 -38.71
CA ASN A 1184 45.05 -20.71 -38.91
C ASN A 1184 44.92 -21.57 -37.63
N SER A 1185 45.27 -21.05 -36.44
CA SER A 1185 44.95 -21.73 -35.16
C SER A 1185 43.51 -21.53 -34.70
N GLU A 1186 42.80 -20.51 -35.20
CA GLU A 1186 41.40 -20.22 -34.85
C GLU A 1186 40.42 -21.04 -35.69
N ARG A 1187 40.83 -21.51 -36.87
CA ARG A 1187 40.08 -22.49 -37.67
C ARG A 1187 39.96 -23.88 -37.03
N MET A 1188 40.76 -24.19 -36.01
CA MET A 1188 40.78 -25.52 -35.39
C MET A 1188 39.84 -25.66 -34.19
N ARG A 1189 39.20 -24.57 -33.72
CA ARG A 1189 38.16 -24.62 -32.67
C ARG A 1189 36.71 -24.63 -33.20
N MET A 1190 36.49 -24.49 -34.50
CA MET A 1190 35.17 -24.59 -35.15
C MET A 1190 34.87 -25.96 -35.80
N ASN A 1191 35.48 -27.05 -35.32
CA ASN A 1191 35.26 -28.40 -35.88
C ASN A 1191 34.85 -29.46 -34.84
N VAL A 1192 34.02 -29.09 -33.86
CA VAL A 1192 33.17 -30.05 -33.13
C VAL A 1192 31.70 -29.64 -33.20
N ALA A 1193 31.31 -29.05 -34.34
CA ALA A 1193 29.90 -28.82 -34.69
C ALA A 1193 29.72 -29.00 -36.21
N SER A 1194 30.10 -30.19 -36.69
CA SER A 1194 29.53 -30.84 -37.88
C SER A 1194 28.86 -32.14 -37.45
#